data_AF-A0A9N7LMZ4-F1
#
_entry.id   AF-A0A9N7LMZ4-F1
#
_cell.length_a   1.000
_cell.length_b   1.000
_cell.length_c   1.000
_cell.angle_alpha   90.00
_cell.angle_beta   90.00
_cell.angle_gamma   90.00
#
_symmetry.space_group_name_H-M   'P 1'
#
loop_
_entity.id
_entity.type
_entity.pdbx_description
1 polymer ?
#
loop_
_entity_poly.entity_id
_entity_poly.type
_entity_poly.pdbx_seq_one_letter_code
_entity_poly.pdbx_strand_id
1 'polypeptide(L)'
;MSYVMAVPEIIEAAATDLAAASQTTQIVAAAEDEVSAAIATVLSSHGQGYQVLSARALEFHTRLAQALSAGAGAYSGAEASSAGLLAAVNEPIAALTGRPLIGNGANGTPGLGTDGAPGGWLIGNGGAGGSSTGGAGGWLFGPGGVGGAGGSSSSAGGAGGVGGAGGLFGGGGLGGAGGAGVSASGGAGGAGGALAGFLGAGGGDGGAGGTGVNHEGGAGGAGGAGGLIAGTGGNGGAGGTDAYSRGGAGGTGGTGGTDMSDSGGTGGAGGNAGLLFGSGGAGGAGGAAVALNDVGGAGGAGGNAGLFGNGGVGGVGGVGAGDGGAGGRAGLVIGNGGAGGAGGESFGFGAGVGGAGGNGGNGGNAGTGGTGGTGLSTGSTGAGGISGLLLGLDGFNAPASTSALHNLQQQALGVINEPTQALTGRPLIGNGTPGAAGSGTDGTPGGWLLGDGGAAGLLGTGGTGGAGARLAGGAGGTGGAGIAGGWLLGDGGGGGGGGSGGASGGTGGTGGAGGLLSAGGAGGVGGAGFNDGGDGGAGGSGGLVGAGGGAGGNGGAGFGGTPGNGGAGGDAGLLGGPGGTGGAGGYNTSGPGRNGGSGGNAGTLFGSGGGGGNGGSGYSGIGGAGGTGGSAGLVFSDAGAGGFGGFGSTAGGTGGTGGKPCCWAAAEPAVPAESALPVPEAKAGRAAPVGSCQATAAAEAPVARATTSAAPTAAGPVGPAATPD
;
A
#
# COMPACT_ATOMS: atom_id res chain seq x y z
N MET A 1 -22.43 52.68 4.53
CA MET A 1 -23.01 52.46 5.87
C MET A 1 -22.27 51.27 6.49
N SER A 2 -21.20 51.50 7.25
CA SER A 2 -20.42 50.40 7.85
C SER A 2 -21.21 49.78 9.00
N TYR A 3 -21.54 48.51 8.87
CA TYR A 3 -22.19 47.75 9.93
C TYR A 3 -21.11 47.36 10.96
N VAL A 4 -21.00 48.12 12.05
CA VAL A 4 -20.24 47.73 13.23
C VAL A 4 -21.11 46.76 14.01
N MET A 5 -20.94 45.46 13.79
CA MET A 5 -21.38 44.45 14.76
C MET A 5 -20.37 44.47 15.91
N ALA A 6 -20.62 45.29 16.91
CA ALA A 6 -19.93 45.13 18.18
C ALA A 6 -20.49 43.86 18.83
N VAL A 7 -19.72 42.77 18.76
CA VAL A 7 -20.01 41.56 19.53
C VAL A 7 -19.83 41.94 21.01
N PRO A 8 -20.83 41.75 21.89
CA PRO A 8 -20.78 42.19 23.28
C PRO A 8 -19.51 41.76 24.05
N GLU A 9 -18.96 40.60 23.69
CA GLU A 9 -17.73 40.03 24.25
C GLU A 9 -16.48 40.90 23.99
N ILE A 10 -16.41 41.64 22.87
CA ILE A 10 -15.28 42.53 22.54
C ILE A 10 -15.32 43.81 23.40
N ILE A 11 -16.51 44.28 23.76
CA ILE A 11 -16.68 45.44 24.65
C ILE A 11 -16.28 45.08 26.08
N GLU A 12 -16.63 43.87 26.54
CA GLU A 12 -16.29 43.38 27.88
C GLU A 12 -14.78 43.10 28.03
N ALA A 13 -14.15 42.54 27.00
CA ALA A 13 -12.69 42.38 26.95
C ALA A 13 -11.97 43.74 26.96
N ALA A 14 -12.40 44.70 26.12
CA ALA A 14 -11.83 46.04 26.09
C ALA A 14 -11.99 46.81 27.42
N ALA A 15 -13.12 46.62 28.11
CA ALA A 15 -13.35 47.20 29.43
C ALA A 15 -12.43 46.59 30.50
N THR A 16 -12.18 45.28 30.42
CA THR A 16 -11.25 44.56 31.33
C THR A 16 -9.81 45.01 31.11
N ASP A 17 -9.39 45.18 29.85
CA ASP A 17 -8.05 45.68 29.49
C ASP A 17 -7.84 47.13 29.97
N LEU A 18 -8.87 47.98 29.87
CA LEU A 18 -8.83 49.35 30.40
C LEU A 18 -8.73 49.39 31.93
N ALA A 19 -9.41 48.48 32.63
CA ALA A 19 -9.31 48.34 34.07
C ALA A 19 -7.91 47.87 34.51
N ALA A 20 -7.32 46.91 33.81
CA ALA A 20 -5.95 46.43 34.05
C ALA A 20 -4.90 47.52 33.75
N ALA A 21 -5.12 48.34 32.72
CA ALA A 21 -4.26 49.49 32.42
C ALA A 21 -4.26 50.53 33.55
N SER A 22 -5.42 50.82 34.14
CA SER A 22 -5.53 51.72 35.28
C SER A 22 -4.77 51.19 36.50
N GLN A 23 -4.94 49.90 36.84
CA GLN A 23 -4.32 49.26 38.00
C GLN A 23 -2.79 49.17 37.92
N THR A 24 -2.22 49.10 36.71
CA THR A 24 -0.77 48.93 36.49
C THR A 24 -0.02 50.24 36.24
N THR A 25 -0.73 51.34 35.97
CA THR A 25 -0.12 52.64 35.65
C THR A 25 -0.34 53.71 36.71
N GLN A 26 -1.25 53.47 37.68
CA GLN A 26 -1.56 54.39 38.78
C GLN A 26 -1.14 53.82 40.14
N ILE A 27 0.07 53.26 40.22
CA ILE A 27 0.58 52.69 41.46
C ILE A 27 0.98 53.82 42.40
N VAL A 28 0.37 53.85 43.59
CA VAL A 28 0.64 54.86 44.63
C VAL A 28 1.74 54.35 45.57
N ALA A 29 2.56 55.24 46.10
CA ALA A 29 3.59 54.90 47.08
C ALA A 29 2.97 54.29 48.35
N ALA A 30 3.54 53.18 48.84
CA ALA A 30 3.02 52.48 50.02
C ALA A 30 3.26 53.21 51.34
N ALA A 31 4.27 54.10 51.37
CA ALA A 31 4.59 55.01 52.46
C ALA A 31 5.19 56.32 51.88
N GLU A 32 5.31 57.35 52.70
CA GLU A 32 5.81 58.69 52.30
C GLU A 32 7.34 58.75 52.08
N ASP A 33 8.02 57.60 52.05
CA ASP A 33 9.47 57.54 51.85
C ASP A 33 9.88 57.58 50.37
N GLU A 34 11.09 58.07 50.12
CA GLU A 34 11.62 58.28 48.76
C GLU A 34 11.82 56.96 48.00
N VAL A 35 12.02 55.83 48.71
CA VAL A 35 12.18 54.51 48.09
C VAL A 35 10.83 53.99 47.59
N SER A 36 9.77 54.10 48.40
CA SER A 36 8.39 53.79 48.00
C SER A 36 7.93 54.65 46.82
N ALA A 37 8.27 55.94 46.81
CA ALA A 37 7.97 56.85 45.69
C ALA A 37 8.73 56.47 44.40
N ALA A 38 10.02 56.12 44.51
CA ALA A 38 10.83 55.69 43.37
C ALA A 38 10.33 54.36 42.79
N ILE A 39 9.98 53.38 43.64
CA ILE A 39 9.42 52.09 43.22
C ILE A 39 8.08 52.29 42.50
N ALA A 40 7.16 53.08 43.06
CA ALA A 40 5.87 53.39 42.43
C ALA A 40 6.04 54.04 41.04
N THR A 41 7.04 54.92 40.89
CA THR A 41 7.38 55.55 39.61
C THR A 41 7.91 54.53 38.59
N VAL A 42 8.83 53.66 38.99
CA VAL A 42 9.39 52.61 38.12
C VAL A 42 8.27 51.66 37.68
N LEU A 43 7.44 51.17 38.59
CA LEU A 43 6.35 50.25 38.24
C LEU A 43 5.30 50.91 37.35
N SER A 44 4.93 52.17 37.62
CA SER A 44 4.00 52.91 36.77
C SER A 44 4.57 53.16 35.36
N SER A 45 5.87 53.46 35.25
CA SER A 45 6.57 53.60 33.96
C SER A 45 6.68 52.27 33.19
N HIS A 46 6.88 51.16 33.90
CA HIS A 46 6.90 49.82 33.34
C HIS A 46 5.51 49.42 32.82
N GLY A 47 4.46 49.72 33.60
CA GLY A 47 3.06 49.54 33.18
C GLY A 47 2.74 50.32 31.91
N GLN A 48 3.18 51.58 31.80
CA GLN A 48 3.02 52.38 30.58
C GLN A 48 3.78 51.78 29.38
N GLY A 49 5.01 51.31 29.58
CA GLY A 49 5.79 50.61 28.56
C GLY A 49 5.10 49.32 28.06
N TYR A 50 4.52 48.55 28.98
CA TYR A 50 3.78 47.33 28.66
C TYR A 50 2.51 47.59 27.84
N GLN A 51 1.78 48.68 28.15
CA GLN A 51 0.60 49.11 27.38
C GLN A 51 0.97 49.48 25.93
N VAL A 52 2.06 50.24 25.74
CA VAL A 52 2.54 50.62 24.40
C VAL A 52 2.99 49.39 23.59
N LEU A 53 3.66 48.43 24.24
CA LEU A 53 4.10 47.20 23.57
C LEU A 53 2.90 46.32 23.19
N SER A 54 1.91 46.18 24.09
CA SER A 54 0.69 45.41 23.85
C SER A 54 -0.14 45.98 22.69
N ALA A 55 -0.26 47.31 22.59
CA ALA A 55 -0.92 47.96 21.46
C ALA A 55 -0.21 47.69 20.12
N ARG A 56 1.14 47.73 20.11
CA ARG A 56 1.94 47.39 18.92
C ARG A 56 1.84 45.91 18.54
N ALA A 57 1.75 45.02 19.53
CA ALA A 57 1.57 43.59 19.29
C ALA A 57 0.18 43.29 18.68
N LEU A 58 -0.88 43.98 19.14
CA LEU A 58 -2.23 43.87 18.57
C LEU A 58 -2.27 44.39 17.12
N GLU A 59 -1.60 45.50 16.84
CA GLU A 59 -1.51 46.05 15.49
C GLU A 59 -0.71 45.14 14.55
N PHE A 60 0.40 44.59 15.04
CA PHE A 60 1.15 43.56 14.32
C PHE A 60 0.28 42.34 14.03
N HIS A 61 -0.43 41.82 15.04
CA HIS A 61 -1.34 40.68 14.88
C HIS A 61 -2.42 40.96 13.84
N THR A 62 -3.04 42.15 13.87
CA THR A 62 -4.07 42.56 12.91
C THR A 62 -3.52 42.61 11.48
N ARG A 63 -2.35 43.23 11.29
CA ARG A 63 -1.70 43.30 9.97
C ARG A 63 -1.27 41.93 9.48
N LEU A 64 -0.79 41.07 10.38
CA LEU A 64 -0.42 39.71 10.07
C LEU A 64 -1.64 38.91 9.59
N ALA A 65 -2.76 38.95 10.34
CA ALA A 65 -4.00 38.28 9.96
C ALA A 65 -4.56 38.78 8.62
N GLN A 66 -4.51 40.10 8.39
CA GLN A 66 -4.89 40.71 7.12
C GLN A 66 -3.98 40.25 5.97
N ALA A 67 -2.66 40.23 6.17
CA ALA A 67 -1.69 39.79 5.18
C ALA A 67 -1.86 38.30 4.82
N LEU A 68 -2.10 37.43 5.82
CA LEU A 68 -2.42 36.02 5.58
C LEU A 68 -3.71 35.86 4.77
N SER A 69 -4.75 36.64 5.09
CA SER A 69 -6.04 36.58 4.39
C SER A 69 -5.94 37.07 2.94
N ALA A 70 -5.20 38.16 2.71
CA ALA A 70 -4.92 38.68 1.37
C ALA A 70 -4.05 37.69 0.56
N GLY A 71 -3.06 37.07 1.20
CA GLY A 71 -2.26 36.00 0.60
C GLY A 71 -3.13 34.82 0.16
N ALA A 72 -3.99 34.31 1.05
CA ALA A 72 -4.92 33.22 0.74
C ALA A 72 -5.86 33.58 -0.43
N GLY A 73 -6.37 34.82 -0.47
CA GLY A 73 -7.21 35.30 -1.58
C GLY A 73 -6.47 35.44 -2.91
N ALA A 74 -5.19 35.84 -2.89
CA ALA A 74 -4.37 35.89 -4.10
C ALA A 74 -4.12 34.49 -4.69
N TYR A 75 -3.84 33.50 -3.84
CA TYR A 75 -3.70 32.11 -4.27
C TYR A 75 -5.02 31.55 -4.82
N SER A 76 -6.14 31.74 -4.12
CA SER A 76 -7.44 31.23 -4.61
C SER A 76 -7.88 31.90 -5.93
N GLY A 77 -7.60 33.19 -6.10
CA GLY A 77 -7.85 33.90 -7.37
C GLY A 77 -6.98 33.38 -8.52
N ALA A 78 -5.72 33.06 -8.25
CA ALA A 78 -4.83 32.45 -9.25
C ALA A 78 -5.32 31.06 -9.67
N GLU A 79 -5.76 30.22 -8.74
CA GLU A 79 -6.35 28.91 -9.03
C GLU A 79 -7.60 29.03 -9.91
N ALA A 80 -8.51 29.95 -9.57
CA ALA A 80 -9.73 30.17 -10.35
C ALA A 80 -9.45 30.60 -11.81
N SER A 81 -8.45 31.47 -12.00
CA SER A 81 -8.04 31.90 -13.35
C SER A 81 -7.39 30.76 -14.15
N SER A 82 -6.59 29.93 -13.49
CA SER A 82 -5.91 28.78 -14.10
C SER A 82 -6.92 27.69 -14.49
N ALA A 83 -7.94 27.44 -13.65
CA ALA A 83 -9.05 26.56 -13.94
C ALA A 83 -9.90 27.05 -15.14
N GLY A 84 -10.17 28.35 -15.21
CA GLY A 84 -10.88 28.95 -16.34
C GLY A 84 -10.15 28.78 -17.69
N LEU A 85 -8.82 28.89 -17.69
CA LEU A 85 -8.00 28.62 -18.88
C LEU A 85 -8.07 27.15 -19.29
N LEU A 86 -7.97 26.22 -18.33
CA LEU A 86 -8.07 24.79 -18.60
C LEU A 86 -9.44 24.42 -19.19
N ALA A 87 -10.52 24.99 -18.66
CA ALA A 87 -11.86 24.80 -19.18
C ALA A 87 -11.99 25.30 -20.63
N ALA A 88 -11.46 26.48 -20.94
CA ALA A 88 -11.47 27.04 -22.29
C ALA A 88 -10.67 26.18 -23.30
N VAL A 89 -9.57 25.55 -22.87
CA VAL A 89 -8.80 24.62 -23.70
C VAL A 89 -9.56 23.31 -23.94
N ASN A 90 -10.28 22.82 -22.92
CA ASN A 90 -10.97 21.54 -22.99
C ASN A 90 -12.31 21.60 -23.73
N GLU A 91 -13.06 22.71 -23.61
CA GLU A 91 -14.43 22.82 -24.11
C GLU A 91 -14.59 22.37 -25.58
N PRO A 92 -13.75 22.82 -26.53
CA PRO A 92 -13.90 22.43 -27.93
C PRO A 92 -13.73 20.92 -28.16
N ILE A 93 -12.80 20.29 -27.45
CA ILE A 93 -12.50 18.86 -27.60
C ILE A 93 -13.51 18.00 -26.84
N ALA A 94 -13.94 18.45 -25.66
CA ALA A 94 -14.99 17.79 -24.88
C ALA A 94 -16.32 17.81 -25.61
N ALA A 95 -16.68 18.93 -26.24
CA ALA A 95 -17.89 19.04 -27.07
C ALA A 95 -17.85 18.13 -28.30
N LEU A 96 -16.67 17.93 -28.90
CA LEU A 96 -16.51 17.11 -30.11
C LEU A 96 -16.40 15.61 -29.82
N THR A 97 -15.76 15.22 -28.72
CA THR A 97 -15.38 13.83 -28.46
C THR A 97 -16.01 13.23 -27.20
N GLY A 98 -16.72 14.04 -26.42
CA GLY A 98 -17.26 13.65 -25.11
C GLY A 98 -16.19 13.50 -24.01
N ARG A 99 -14.94 13.88 -24.29
CA ARG A 99 -13.79 13.66 -23.40
C ARG A 99 -12.83 14.87 -23.47
N PRO A 100 -12.33 15.39 -22.34
CA PRO A 100 -11.46 16.55 -22.33
C PRO A 100 -10.10 16.25 -23.01
N LEU A 101 -9.38 17.30 -23.40
CA LEU A 101 -8.01 17.16 -23.91
C LEU A 101 -7.01 16.95 -22.77
N ILE A 102 -7.19 17.69 -21.67
CA ILE A 102 -6.35 17.68 -20.48
C ILE A 102 -7.25 17.57 -19.24
N GLY A 103 -7.04 16.58 -18.39
CA GLY A 103 -7.78 16.43 -17.13
C GLY A 103 -7.87 14.98 -16.69
N ASN A 104 -8.01 14.72 -15.40
CA ASN A 104 -8.11 13.34 -14.91
C ASN A 104 -9.50 12.77 -15.19
N GLY A 105 -9.59 11.43 -15.21
CA GLY A 105 -10.85 10.72 -15.34
C GLY A 105 -11.60 10.71 -14.03
N ALA A 106 -12.92 10.89 -14.07
CA ALA A 106 -13.77 10.77 -12.90
C ALA A 106 -13.70 9.35 -12.30
N ASN A 107 -13.57 9.26 -10.99
CA ASN A 107 -13.61 7.98 -10.28
C ASN A 107 -15.02 7.36 -10.38
N GLY A 108 -15.07 6.04 -10.54
CA GLY A 108 -16.29 5.26 -10.42
C GLY A 108 -16.88 5.37 -9.01
N THR A 109 -18.21 5.27 -8.92
CA THR A 109 -18.91 5.36 -7.63
C THR A 109 -18.71 4.07 -6.83
N PRO A 110 -18.10 4.11 -5.62
CA PRO A 110 -17.82 2.91 -4.84
C PRO A 110 -19.09 2.10 -4.53
N GLY A 111 -19.02 0.77 -4.72
CA GLY A 111 -20.11 -0.16 -4.40
C GLY A 111 -21.25 -0.24 -5.42
N LEU A 112 -21.21 0.56 -6.50
CA LEU A 112 -22.15 0.44 -7.63
C LEU A 112 -21.55 -0.30 -8.83
N GLY A 113 -20.26 -0.65 -8.79
CA GLY A 113 -19.58 -1.40 -9.85
C GLY A 113 -19.37 -0.60 -11.14
N THR A 114 -19.33 0.73 -11.05
CA THR A 114 -19.09 1.59 -12.22
C THR A 114 -17.59 1.74 -12.47
N ASP A 115 -17.18 1.65 -13.74
CA ASP A 115 -15.78 1.84 -14.12
C ASP A 115 -15.30 3.26 -13.85
N GLY A 116 -13.99 3.40 -13.66
CA GLY A 116 -13.36 4.71 -13.70
C GLY A 116 -13.43 5.29 -15.11
N ALA A 117 -13.79 6.57 -15.22
CA ALA A 117 -13.75 7.24 -16.50
C ALA A 117 -12.30 7.40 -16.97
N PRO A 118 -12.04 7.40 -18.28
CA PRO A 118 -10.68 7.58 -18.78
C PRO A 118 -10.25 9.06 -18.67
N GLY A 119 -8.95 9.31 -18.46
CA GLY A 119 -8.36 10.66 -18.38
C GLY A 119 -8.45 11.45 -19.69
N GLY A 120 -7.97 12.69 -19.76
CA GLY A 120 -8.03 13.51 -20.97
C GLY A 120 -7.24 12.88 -22.13
N TRP A 121 -7.57 13.22 -23.38
CA TRP A 121 -6.94 12.60 -24.54
C TRP A 121 -5.41 12.71 -24.53
N LEU A 122 -4.86 13.85 -24.13
CA LEU A 122 -3.42 14.08 -24.14
C LEU A 122 -2.81 13.85 -22.76
N ILE A 123 -3.35 14.53 -21.74
CA ILE A 123 -2.82 14.52 -20.38
C ILE A 123 -3.95 14.22 -19.41
N GLY A 124 -3.74 13.27 -18.51
CA GLY A 124 -4.63 13.03 -17.38
C GLY A 124 -4.67 11.58 -16.98
N ASN A 125 -4.82 11.32 -15.69
CA ASN A 125 -4.84 9.94 -15.21
C ASN A 125 -6.22 9.34 -15.42
N GLY A 126 -6.30 8.02 -15.47
CA GLY A 126 -7.58 7.33 -15.42
C GLY A 126 -8.22 7.41 -14.03
N GLY A 127 -9.55 7.49 -13.99
CA GLY A 127 -10.30 7.44 -12.73
C GLY A 127 -10.21 6.07 -12.07
N ALA A 128 -10.26 6.00 -10.75
CA ALA A 128 -10.35 4.76 -9.98
C ALA A 128 -11.68 4.02 -10.26
N GLY A 129 -11.67 2.69 -10.24
CA GLY A 129 -12.88 1.88 -10.42
C GLY A 129 -13.76 1.83 -9.16
N GLY A 130 -15.08 1.96 -9.32
CA GLY A 130 -16.08 1.92 -8.24
C GLY A 130 -16.50 0.50 -7.85
N SER A 131 -15.54 -0.38 -7.58
CA SER A 131 -15.66 -1.87 -7.56
C SER A 131 -15.63 -2.56 -8.93
N SER A 132 -15.15 -1.86 -9.95
CA SER A 132 -14.90 -2.42 -11.28
C SER A 132 -13.58 -1.88 -11.84
N THR A 133 -13.41 -1.85 -13.15
CA THR A 133 -12.12 -1.52 -13.77
C THR A 133 -11.73 -0.06 -13.58
N GLY A 134 -10.42 0.20 -13.44
CA GLY A 134 -9.88 1.55 -13.49
C GLY A 134 -9.92 2.13 -14.90
N GLY A 135 -10.11 3.44 -15.02
CA GLY A 135 -10.13 4.14 -16.29
C GLY A 135 -8.74 4.18 -16.95
N ALA A 136 -8.70 4.29 -18.27
CA ALA A 136 -7.42 4.48 -18.96
C ALA A 136 -6.85 5.88 -18.72
N GLY A 137 -5.53 6.01 -18.65
CA GLY A 137 -4.83 7.29 -18.70
C GLY A 137 -4.95 8.00 -20.05
N GLY A 138 -4.47 9.23 -20.10
CA GLY A 138 -4.35 10.00 -21.33
C GLY A 138 -3.28 9.43 -22.25
N TRP A 139 -3.41 9.67 -23.55
CA TRP A 139 -2.57 9.01 -24.54
C TRP A 139 -1.08 9.35 -24.41
N LEU A 140 -0.75 10.61 -24.07
CA LEU A 140 0.65 11.03 -23.91
C LEU A 140 1.11 10.84 -22.45
N PHE A 141 0.45 11.52 -21.52
CA PHE A 141 0.76 11.47 -20.09
C PHE A 141 -0.47 11.11 -19.26
N GLY A 142 -0.26 10.30 -18.22
CA GLY A 142 -1.31 9.87 -17.30
C GLY A 142 -1.23 8.36 -17.06
N PRO A 143 -1.02 7.90 -15.81
CA PRO A 143 -1.17 6.52 -15.48
C PRO A 143 -2.65 6.09 -15.58
N GLY A 144 -2.85 4.79 -15.70
CA GLY A 144 -4.17 4.20 -15.58
C GLY A 144 -4.72 4.33 -14.17
N GLY A 145 -6.04 4.39 -14.07
CA GLY A 145 -6.74 4.41 -12.79
C GLY A 145 -6.60 3.08 -12.06
N VAL A 146 -6.61 3.13 -10.73
CA VAL A 146 -6.61 1.91 -9.91
C VAL A 146 -7.92 1.14 -10.09
N GLY A 147 -7.84 -0.18 -10.14
CA GLY A 147 -9.00 -1.05 -10.14
C GLY A 147 -9.75 -0.97 -8.82
N GLY A 148 -11.08 -1.03 -8.87
CA GLY A 148 -11.92 -1.02 -7.69
C GLY A 148 -11.84 -2.33 -6.92
N ALA A 149 -11.78 -2.27 -5.59
CA ALA A 149 -11.83 -3.49 -4.80
C ALA A 149 -13.18 -4.22 -4.90
N GLY A 150 -13.13 -5.55 -4.82
CA GLY A 150 -14.29 -6.43 -4.86
C GLY A 150 -15.10 -6.37 -3.56
N GLY A 151 -16.41 -6.51 -3.68
CA GLY A 151 -17.31 -6.49 -2.52
C GLY A 151 -17.20 -7.76 -1.68
N SER A 152 -17.17 -7.61 -0.35
CA SER A 152 -17.31 -8.74 0.57
C SER A 152 -18.75 -9.25 0.60
N SER A 153 -18.96 -10.56 0.63
CA SER A 153 -20.30 -11.15 0.57
C SER A 153 -20.46 -12.41 1.42
N SER A 154 -21.71 -12.78 1.73
CA SER A 154 -22.04 -14.06 2.36
C SER A 154 -21.88 -15.27 1.42
N SER A 155 -21.59 -15.02 0.15
CA SER A 155 -21.33 -16.00 -0.92
C SER A 155 -19.88 -15.80 -1.40
N ALA A 156 -19.60 -16.02 -2.69
CA ALA A 156 -18.26 -15.77 -3.21
C ALA A 156 -17.92 -14.28 -3.07
N GLY A 157 -16.68 -13.98 -2.67
CA GLY A 157 -16.20 -12.60 -2.68
C GLY A 157 -16.20 -12.05 -4.10
N GLY A 158 -16.55 -10.76 -4.25
CA GLY A 158 -16.43 -10.09 -5.56
C GLY A 158 -14.97 -10.04 -6.00
N ALA A 159 -14.70 -10.26 -7.28
CA ALA A 159 -13.35 -10.05 -7.81
C ALA A 159 -12.97 -8.57 -7.73
N GLY A 160 -11.68 -8.29 -7.56
CA GLY A 160 -11.14 -6.96 -7.74
C GLY A 160 -11.18 -6.56 -9.22
N GLY A 161 -11.46 -5.29 -9.49
CA GLY A 161 -11.41 -4.72 -10.83
C GLY A 161 -9.98 -4.64 -11.34
N VAL A 162 -9.80 -4.78 -12.66
CA VAL A 162 -8.49 -4.60 -13.27
C VAL A 162 -8.05 -3.13 -13.22
N GLY A 163 -6.76 -2.89 -13.09
CA GLY A 163 -6.21 -1.55 -13.25
C GLY A 163 -6.37 -1.05 -14.69
N GLY A 164 -6.56 0.25 -14.84
CA GLY A 164 -6.67 0.90 -16.15
C GLY A 164 -5.34 0.91 -16.89
N ALA A 165 -5.38 1.00 -18.21
CA ALA A 165 -4.16 1.12 -19.00
C ALA A 165 -3.53 2.50 -18.85
N GLY A 166 -2.19 2.57 -18.77
CA GLY A 166 -1.44 3.83 -18.79
C GLY A 166 -1.25 4.41 -20.19
N GLY A 167 -0.94 5.71 -20.27
CA GLY A 167 -0.54 6.40 -21.50
C GLY A 167 0.84 6.03 -22.04
N LEU A 168 1.30 6.78 -23.05
CA LEU A 168 2.64 6.64 -23.65
C LEU A 168 3.77 6.66 -22.61
N PHE A 169 3.68 7.60 -21.67
CA PHE A 169 4.63 7.80 -20.57
C PHE A 169 4.05 7.49 -19.18
N GLY A 170 2.75 7.15 -19.10
CA GLY A 170 2.06 6.89 -17.84
C GLY A 170 2.01 5.41 -17.49
N GLY A 171 2.18 5.09 -16.21
CA GLY A 171 2.16 3.71 -15.69
C GLY A 171 0.83 2.99 -15.82
N GLY A 172 0.85 1.65 -15.80
CA GLY A 172 -0.37 0.87 -15.65
C GLY A 172 -1.03 1.13 -14.29
N GLY A 173 -2.36 1.17 -14.24
CA GLY A 173 -3.10 1.26 -12.98
C GLY A 173 -2.98 -0.02 -12.15
N LEU A 174 -3.03 0.08 -10.83
CA LEU A 174 -2.96 -1.10 -9.96
C LEU A 174 -4.27 -1.90 -10.01
N GLY A 175 -4.21 -3.22 -9.83
CA GLY A 175 -5.39 -4.07 -9.69
C GLY A 175 -6.08 -3.89 -8.34
N GLY A 176 -7.42 -3.99 -8.32
CA GLY A 176 -8.21 -3.93 -7.10
C GLY A 176 -8.07 -5.20 -6.25
N ALA A 177 -8.14 -5.09 -4.92
CA ALA A 177 -8.18 -6.27 -4.05
C ALA A 177 -9.49 -7.06 -4.22
N GLY A 178 -9.44 -8.38 -4.07
CA GLY A 178 -10.63 -9.24 -4.02
C GLY A 178 -11.42 -9.05 -2.72
N GLY A 179 -12.73 -9.28 -2.80
CA GLY A 179 -13.64 -9.25 -1.65
C GLY A 179 -13.60 -10.54 -0.83
N ALA A 180 -13.97 -10.46 0.45
CA ALA A 180 -14.08 -11.66 1.28
C ALA A 180 -15.33 -12.49 0.94
N GLY A 181 -15.22 -13.82 0.95
CA GLY A 181 -16.34 -14.77 0.83
C GLY A 181 -16.52 -15.56 2.13
N VAL A 182 -17.75 -15.66 2.63
CA VAL A 182 -18.07 -16.24 3.96
C VAL A 182 -18.54 -17.70 3.89
N SER A 183 -19.31 -18.06 2.86
CA SER A 183 -19.78 -19.43 2.61
C SER A 183 -19.40 -19.90 1.20
N ALA A 184 -18.37 -19.28 0.61
CA ALA A 184 -17.77 -19.63 -0.67
C ALA A 184 -16.38 -18.95 -0.75
N SER A 185 -15.65 -19.19 -1.83
CA SER A 185 -14.29 -18.69 -1.99
C SER A 185 -14.17 -17.17 -1.92
N GLY A 186 -12.99 -16.70 -1.50
CA GLY A 186 -12.61 -15.30 -1.62
C GLY A 186 -12.56 -14.86 -3.08
N GLY A 187 -12.86 -13.59 -3.34
CA GLY A 187 -12.78 -13.04 -4.69
C GLY A 187 -11.32 -12.95 -5.15
N ALA A 188 -11.05 -13.20 -6.43
CA ALA A 188 -9.71 -13.00 -6.98
C ALA A 188 -9.32 -11.51 -6.94
N GLY A 189 -8.02 -11.24 -6.82
CA GLY A 189 -7.48 -9.91 -7.04
C GLY A 189 -7.57 -9.50 -8.51
N GLY A 190 -7.78 -8.21 -8.78
CA GLY A 190 -7.78 -7.66 -10.11
C GLY A 190 -6.37 -7.65 -10.70
N ALA A 191 -6.24 -7.89 -11.99
CA ALA A 191 -4.94 -7.74 -12.66
C ALA A 191 -4.51 -6.26 -12.68
N GLY A 192 -3.20 -6.04 -12.64
CA GLY A 192 -2.63 -4.73 -12.92
C GLY A 192 -2.86 -4.32 -14.38
N GLY A 193 -3.08 -3.04 -14.58
CA GLY A 193 -3.23 -2.43 -15.90
C GLY A 193 -1.93 -2.53 -16.69
N ALA A 194 -2.05 -2.80 -17.98
CA ALA A 194 -0.90 -2.75 -18.88
C ALA A 194 -0.46 -1.29 -19.11
N LEU A 195 0.82 -1.11 -19.42
CA LEU A 195 1.27 0.10 -20.11
C LEU A 195 0.78 0.05 -21.57
N ALA A 196 0.02 1.05 -22.03
CA ALA A 196 -0.31 1.16 -23.46
C ALA A 196 0.79 1.87 -24.27
N GLY A 197 1.92 2.22 -23.64
CA GLY A 197 2.94 3.12 -24.17
C GLY A 197 4.24 2.50 -24.70
N PHE A 198 5.06 3.37 -25.29
CA PHE A 198 6.38 3.11 -25.89
C PHE A 198 7.51 3.25 -24.85
N LEU A 199 7.53 4.30 -24.00
CA LEU A 199 8.54 4.53 -22.94
C LEU A 199 7.84 4.91 -21.63
N GLY A 200 7.77 4.04 -20.60
CA GLY A 200 6.98 4.40 -19.41
C GLY A 200 7.17 3.57 -18.14
N ALA A 201 6.55 4.10 -17.08
CA ALA A 201 6.58 3.70 -15.67
C ALA A 201 5.84 2.39 -15.38
N GLY A 202 6.42 1.23 -15.73
CA GLY A 202 5.97 -0.10 -15.30
C GLY A 202 4.52 -0.54 -15.58
N GLY A 203 4.28 -1.83 -15.77
CA GLY A 203 2.92 -2.37 -15.63
C GLY A 203 2.42 -2.16 -14.21
N GLY A 204 1.10 -2.04 -14.01
CA GLY A 204 0.55 -1.90 -12.66
C GLY A 204 0.67 -3.20 -11.87
N ASP A 205 0.77 -3.15 -10.55
CA ASP A 205 0.76 -4.37 -9.73
C ASP A 205 -0.63 -5.02 -9.71
N GLY A 206 -0.68 -6.34 -9.55
CA GLY A 206 -1.91 -7.08 -9.33
C GLY A 206 -2.45 -6.89 -7.92
N GLY A 207 -3.77 -6.88 -7.78
CA GLY A 207 -4.45 -6.79 -6.49
C GLY A 207 -4.36 -8.08 -5.70
N ALA A 208 -4.41 -8.00 -4.37
CA ALA A 208 -4.45 -9.19 -3.53
C ALA A 208 -5.78 -9.95 -3.67
N GLY A 209 -5.74 -11.28 -3.55
CA GLY A 209 -6.92 -12.12 -3.43
C GLY A 209 -7.63 -11.94 -2.09
N GLY A 210 -8.96 -12.10 -2.11
CA GLY A 210 -9.82 -11.99 -0.94
C GLY A 210 -9.79 -13.24 -0.06
N THR A 211 -10.17 -13.10 1.20
CA THR A 211 -10.23 -14.22 2.15
C THR A 211 -11.46 -15.10 1.88
N GLY A 212 -11.30 -16.42 1.86
CA GLY A 212 -12.41 -17.38 1.88
C GLY A 212 -12.64 -17.91 3.30
N VAL A 213 -13.89 -18.13 3.69
CA VAL A 213 -14.24 -18.78 4.95
C VAL A 213 -15.03 -20.05 4.64
N ASN A 214 -14.60 -21.18 5.20
CA ASN A 214 -15.12 -22.52 4.83
C ASN A 214 -14.72 -22.99 3.42
N HIS A 215 -13.94 -22.19 2.68
CA HIS A 215 -13.58 -22.37 1.27
C HIS A 215 -12.28 -21.60 0.95
N GLU A 216 -11.72 -21.89 -0.22
CA GLU A 216 -10.45 -21.31 -0.71
C GLU A 216 -10.35 -19.78 -0.61
N GLY A 217 -9.14 -19.32 -0.32
CA GLY A 217 -8.78 -17.93 -0.57
C GLY A 217 -8.79 -17.61 -2.06
N GLY A 218 -9.14 -16.38 -2.43
CA GLY A 218 -9.08 -15.92 -3.81
C GLY A 218 -7.65 -15.85 -4.32
N ALA A 219 -7.41 -16.14 -5.61
CA ALA A 219 -6.09 -15.95 -6.19
C ALA A 219 -5.67 -14.46 -6.22
N GLY A 220 -4.38 -14.19 -6.15
CA GLY A 220 -3.84 -12.86 -6.42
C GLY A 220 -3.97 -12.49 -7.89
N GLY A 221 -4.16 -11.20 -8.17
CA GLY A 221 -4.18 -10.67 -9.53
C GLY A 221 -2.81 -10.71 -10.18
N ALA A 222 -2.74 -10.94 -11.48
CA ALA A 222 -1.47 -10.84 -12.21
C ALA A 222 -0.99 -9.39 -12.30
N GLY A 223 0.32 -9.19 -12.32
CA GLY A 223 0.92 -7.91 -12.64
C GLY A 223 0.70 -7.53 -14.11
N GLY A 224 0.54 -6.23 -14.37
CA GLY A 224 0.41 -5.66 -15.70
C GLY A 224 1.71 -5.78 -16.49
N ALA A 225 1.61 -5.87 -17.80
CA ALA A 225 2.80 -5.91 -18.65
C ALA A 225 3.48 -4.53 -18.77
N GLY A 226 4.80 -4.58 -18.94
CA GLY A 226 5.69 -3.52 -19.37
C GLY A 226 5.29 -2.90 -20.72
N GLY A 227 5.80 -1.69 -21.01
CA GLY A 227 5.51 -0.96 -22.26
C GLY A 227 6.26 -1.54 -23.45
N LEU A 228 5.87 -1.20 -24.69
CA LEU A 228 6.39 -1.89 -25.88
C LEU A 228 7.93 -1.82 -26.01
N ILE A 229 8.56 -0.67 -25.75
CA ILE A 229 10.02 -0.51 -25.82
C ILE A 229 10.65 -0.55 -24.44
N ALA A 230 10.13 0.21 -23.48
CA ALA A 230 10.65 0.24 -22.13
C ALA A 230 9.56 0.23 -21.05
N GLY A 231 9.84 -0.45 -19.95
CA GLY A 231 9.01 -0.49 -18.75
C GLY A 231 9.13 -1.83 -18.02
N THR A 232 9.18 -1.80 -16.70
CA THR A 232 9.14 -3.00 -15.88
C THR A 232 7.78 -3.68 -15.97
N GLY A 233 7.71 -4.99 -15.72
CA GLY A 233 6.42 -5.61 -15.43
C GLY A 233 5.94 -5.23 -14.04
N GLY A 234 4.63 -5.17 -13.84
CA GLY A 234 4.04 -5.01 -12.52
C GLY A 234 4.19 -6.29 -11.70
N ASN A 235 4.22 -6.18 -10.38
CA ASN A 235 4.26 -7.34 -9.49
C ASN A 235 2.92 -8.07 -9.48
N GLY A 236 2.93 -9.38 -9.23
CA GLY A 236 1.73 -10.14 -8.95
C GLY A 236 1.19 -9.86 -7.54
N GLY A 237 -0.13 -9.87 -7.39
CA GLY A 237 -0.80 -9.73 -6.10
C GLY A 237 -0.68 -10.99 -5.25
N ALA A 238 -0.72 -10.84 -3.92
CA ALA A 238 -0.73 -11.98 -3.00
C ALA A 238 -2.05 -12.78 -3.11
N GLY A 239 -1.98 -14.09 -2.90
CA GLY A 239 -3.15 -14.94 -2.72
C GLY A 239 -3.89 -14.68 -1.41
N GLY A 240 -5.19 -14.94 -1.41
CA GLY A 240 -6.06 -14.83 -0.25
C GLY A 240 -5.90 -15.99 0.72
N THR A 241 -6.22 -15.77 1.98
CA THR A 241 -6.18 -16.79 3.04
C THR A 241 -7.46 -17.62 3.07
N ASP A 242 -7.36 -18.91 3.41
CA ASP A 242 -8.49 -19.75 3.84
C ASP A 242 -8.59 -19.78 5.38
N ALA A 243 -9.82 -19.63 5.90
CA ALA A 243 -10.11 -19.28 7.28
C ALA A 243 -10.78 -20.37 8.15
N TYR A 244 -11.45 -21.37 7.58
CA TYR A 244 -12.16 -22.43 8.34
C TYR A 244 -12.49 -23.58 7.39
N SER A 245 -12.57 -24.83 7.84
CA SER A 245 -12.74 -26.00 6.95
C SER A 245 -14.20 -26.38 6.66
N ARG A 246 -14.45 -26.85 5.42
CA ARG A 246 -15.23 -28.03 4.98
C ARG A 246 -15.69 -27.87 3.51
N GLY A 247 -14.75 -27.89 2.55
CA GLY A 247 -14.95 -28.51 1.22
C GLY A 247 -14.59 -27.70 -0.05
N GLY A 248 -13.56 -28.16 -0.77
CA GLY A 248 -13.53 -28.54 -2.21
C GLY A 248 -12.88 -27.57 -3.24
N ALA A 249 -11.76 -28.02 -3.84
CA ALA A 249 -10.95 -27.46 -4.96
C ALA A 249 -11.74 -26.97 -6.21
N GLY A 250 -11.37 -25.97 -7.06
CA GLY A 250 -10.20 -25.08 -7.13
C GLY A 250 -10.33 -24.03 -8.27
N GLY A 251 -9.59 -22.91 -8.16
CA GLY A 251 -9.38 -21.87 -9.18
C GLY A 251 -8.28 -22.18 -10.23
N THR A 252 -8.20 -21.34 -11.28
CA THR A 252 -7.74 -21.65 -12.66
C THR A 252 -6.36 -22.31 -12.86
N GLY A 253 -6.34 -23.50 -13.47
CA GLY A 253 -5.17 -24.02 -14.20
C GLY A 253 -4.82 -25.50 -14.02
N GLY A 254 -5.35 -26.16 -12.98
CA GLY A 254 -5.20 -27.60 -12.78
C GLY A 254 -6.53 -28.33 -12.99
N THR A 255 -6.51 -29.46 -13.70
CA THR A 255 -7.60 -30.44 -13.61
C THR A 255 -7.73 -30.85 -12.15
N GLY A 256 -8.90 -30.61 -11.56
CA GLY A 256 -9.18 -30.93 -10.15
C GLY A 256 -8.77 -32.35 -9.81
N GLY A 257 -7.86 -32.48 -8.85
CA GLY A 257 -7.70 -33.72 -8.11
C GLY A 257 -8.94 -33.93 -7.25
N THR A 258 -9.37 -35.18 -7.10
CA THR A 258 -10.53 -35.59 -6.29
C THR A 258 -10.28 -35.53 -4.77
N ASP A 259 -9.23 -34.83 -4.32
CA ASP A 259 -8.78 -34.84 -2.93
C ASP A 259 -9.38 -33.68 -2.13
N MET A 260 -9.85 -34.01 -0.92
CA MET A 260 -10.57 -33.14 0.03
C MET A 260 -9.66 -32.13 0.76
N SER A 261 -8.72 -31.50 0.07
CA SER A 261 -7.82 -30.51 0.68
C SER A 261 -8.21 -29.10 0.22
N ASP A 262 -8.68 -28.29 1.16
CA ASP A 262 -8.95 -26.87 0.93
C ASP A 262 -7.59 -26.16 0.78
N SER A 263 -7.50 -25.08 -0.02
CA SER A 263 -6.21 -24.41 -0.27
C SER A 263 -6.24 -22.90 -0.13
N GLY A 264 -5.12 -22.34 0.33
CA GLY A 264 -4.89 -20.91 0.22
C GLY A 264 -4.88 -20.47 -1.26
N GLY A 265 -5.30 -19.24 -1.54
CA GLY A 265 -5.29 -18.73 -2.91
C GLY A 265 -3.87 -18.67 -3.48
N THR A 266 -3.68 -18.97 -4.76
CA THR A 266 -2.35 -18.83 -5.38
C THR A 266 -1.94 -17.37 -5.49
N GLY A 267 -0.64 -17.11 -5.45
CA GLY A 267 -0.09 -15.80 -5.78
C GLY A 267 -0.25 -15.49 -7.26
N GLY A 268 -0.50 -14.22 -7.59
CA GLY A 268 -0.56 -13.74 -8.96
C GLY A 268 0.81 -13.78 -9.63
N ALA A 269 0.87 -14.04 -10.94
CA ALA A 269 2.11 -13.96 -11.69
C ALA A 269 2.57 -12.49 -11.83
N GLY A 270 3.88 -12.27 -11.83
CA GLY A 270 4.46 -10.99 -12.22
C GLY A 270 4.26 -10.71 -13.71
N GLY A 271 4.07 -9.44 -14.05
CA GLY A 271 3.97 -8.97 -15.42
C GLY A 271 5.30 -9.10 -16.16
N ASN A 272 5.25 -9.38 -17.46
CA ASN A 272 6.46 -9.34 -18.29
C ASN A 272 6.89 -7.89 -18.53
N ALA A 273 8.18 -7.66 -18.71
CA ALA A 273 8.73 -6.35 -19.07
C ALA A 273 8.45 -5.96 -20.53
N GLY A 274 8.83 -4.73 -20.88
CA GLY A 274 8.88 -4.26 -22.26
C GLY A 274 9.93 -4.94 -23.13
N LEU A 275 9.84 -4.80 -24.46
CA LEU A 275 10.67 -5.58 -25.39
C LEU A 275 12.16 -5.22 -25.33
N LEU A 276 12.55 -3.96 -25.11
CA LEU A 276 13.94 -3.54 -25.17
C LEU A 276 14.55 -3.36 -23.78
N PHE A 277 13.92 -2.58 -22.89
CA PHE A 277 14.45 -2.31 -21.55
C PHE A 277 13.40 -2.54 -20.46
N GLY A 278 13.74 -3.33 -19.44
CA GLY A 278 12.93 -3.47 -18.24
C GLY A 278 13.07 -4.83 -17.60
N SER A 279 12.90 -4.88 -16.29
CA SER A 279 12.80 -6.12 -15.52
C SER A 279 11.37 -6.65 -15.52
N GLY A 280 11.23 -7.97 -15.47
CA GLY A 280 9.93 -8.58 -15.22
C GLY A 280 9.52 -8.36 -13.76
N GLY A 281 8.21 -8.22 -13.52
CA GLY A 281 7.70 -8.02 -12.16
C GLY A 281 7.82 -9.28 -11.30
N ALA A 282 7.90 -9.11 -9.98
CA ALA A 282 7.92 -10.23 -9.05
C ALA A 282 6.58 -11.00 -9.04
N GLY A 283 6.62 -12.29 -8.77
CA GLY A 283 5.42 -13.07 -8.48
C GLY A 283 4.87 -12.79 -7.08
N GLY A 284 3.56 -12.83 -6.93
CA GLY A 284 2.89 -12.65 -5.64
C GLY A 284 3.05 -13.87 -4.73
N ALA A 285 3.02 -13.66 -3.42
CA ALA A 285 3.05 -14.75 -2.45
C ALA A 285 1.75 -15.58 -2.50
N GLY A 286 1.86 -16.88 -2.23
CA GLY A 286 0.70 -17.76 -2.02
C GLY A 286 0.00 -17.48 -0.68
N GLY A 287 -1.30 -17.71 -0.64
CA GLY A 287 -2.15 -17.56 0.53
C GLY A 287 -1.94 -18.66 1.56
N ALA A 288 -2.11 -18.35 2.85
CA ALA A 288 -1.98 -19.33 3.93
C ALA A 288 -3.19 -20.26 4.03
N ALA A 289 -2.93 -21.52 4.38
CA ALA A 289 -3.90 -22.51 4.83
C ALA A 289 -3.65 -22.90 6.30
N VAL A 290 -4.73 -23.07 7.08
CA VAL A 290 -4.65 -23.15 8.55
C VAL A 290 -5.00 -24.53 9.13
N ALA A 291 -5.69 -25.41 8.40
CA ALA A 291 -5.99 -26.75 8.90
C ALA A 291 -4.89 -27.78 8.57
N LEU A 292 -4.88 -28.90 9.31
CA LEU A 292 -3.80 -29.91 9.30
C LEU A 292 -3.69 -30.72 7.99
N ASN A 293 -4.70 -30.67 7.11
CA ASN A 293 -4.75 -31.40 5.83
C ASN A 293 -4.85 -30.48 4.60
N ASP A 294 -4.79 -29.17 4.82
CA ASP A 294 -4.98 -28.16 3.78
C ASP A 294 -3.63 -27.69 3.25
N VAL A 295 -3.61 -27.34 1.95
CA VAL A 295 -2.38 -26.94 1.28
C VAL A 295 -2.33 -25.42 1.12
N GLY A 296 -1.23 -24.79 1.52
CA GLY A 296 -1.02 -23.37 1.25
C GLY A 296 -1.02 -23.09 -0.25
N GLY A 297 -1.47 -21.92 -0.68
CA GLY A 297 -1.47 -21.58 -2.09
C GLY A 297 -0.05 -21.54 -2.65
N ALA A 298 0.17 -21.93 -3.90
CA ALA A 298 1.47 -21.77 -4.53
C ALA A 298 1.82 -20.27 -4.72
N GLY A 299 3.11 -19.95 -4.69
CA GLY A 299 3.61 -18.64 -5.08
C GLY A 299 3.45 -18.40 -6.59
N GLY A 300 3.22 -17.15 -6.97
CA GLY A 300 3.13 -16.75 -8.37
C GLY A 300 4.48 -16.79 -9.09
N ALA A 301 4.50 -17.07 -10.39
CA ALA A 301 5.73 -16.98 -11.17
C ALA A 301 6.18 -15.51 -11.33
N GLY A 302 7.48 -15.28 -11.38
CA GLY A 302 8.06 -13.99 -11.78
C GLY A 302 7.89 -13.74 -13.29
N GLY A 303 7.77 -12.47 -13.66
CA GLY A 303 7.66 -12.04 -15.05
C GLY A 303 8.98 -12.11 -15.80
N ASN A 304 8.92 -12.27 -17.12
CA ASN A 304 10.12 -12.28 -17.96
C ASN A 304 10.58 -10.87 -18.33
N ALA A 305 11.88 -10.67 -18.48
CA ALA A 305 12.46 -9.46 -19.06
C ALA A 305 12.48 -9.47 -20.60
N GLY A 306 12.72 -8.29 -21.19
CA GLY A 306 12.84 -8.08 -22.64
C GLY A 306 14.22 -8.38 -23.23
N LEU A 307 14.82 -7.43 -23.93
CA LEU A 307 16.17 -7.57 -24.49
C LEU A 307 17.25 -7.29 -23.44
N PHE A 308 17.04 -6.26 -22.62
CA PHE A 308 17.85 -5.87 -21.47
C PHE A 308 16.99 -5.81 -20.22
N GLY A 309 17.48 -6.40 -19.13
CA GLY A 309 16.81 -6.37 -17.82
C GLY A 309 16.73 -7.73 -17.16
N ASN A 310 16.36 -7.73 -15.88
CA ASN A 310 16.36 -8.93 -15.06
C ASN A 310 14.98 -9.60 -15.05
N GLY A 311 14.93 -10.93 -15.02
CA GLY A 311 13.69 -11.64 -14.77
C GLY A 311 13.18 -11.36 -13.35
N GLY A 312 11.87 -11.33 -13.18
CA GLY A 312 11.24 -11.12 -11.88
C GLY A 312 11.43 -12.33 -10.97
N VAL A 313 11.55 -12.10 -9.67
CA VAL A 313 11.62 -13.19 -8.68
C VAL A 313 10.28 -13.93 -8.58
N GLY A 314 10.33 -15.24 -8.33
CA GLY A 314 9.14 -16.03 -8.02
C GLY A 314 8.59 -15.73 -6.62
N GLY A 315 7.28 -15.82 -6.46
CA GLY A 315 6.60 -15.61 -5.20
C GLY A 315 6.83 -16.76 -4.22
N VAL A 316 6.81 -16.46 -2.92
CA VAL A 316 6.92 -17.48 -1.86
C VAL A 316 5.63 -18.29 -1.78
N GLY A 317 5.76 -19.59 -1.56
CA GLY A 317 4.65 -20.50 -1.33
C GLY A 317 3.93 -20.22 0.00
N GLY A 318 2.62 -20.41 -0.02
CA GLY A 318 1.75 -20.22 1.11
C GLY A 318 2.03 -21.22 2.23
N VAL A 319 1.81 -20.76 3.45
CA VAL A 319 1.92 -21.58 4.65
C VAL A 319 0.93 -22.76 4.57
N GLY A 320 1.40 -23.99 4.73
CA GLY A 320 0.67 -25.25 4.50
C GLY A 320 1.21 -26.09 3.34
N ALA A 321 2.52 -26.14 3.07
CA ALA A 321 3.10 -26.85 1.92
C ALA A 321 2.90 -26.20 0.54
N GLY A 322 2.55 -24.92 0.44
CA GLY A 322 2.45 -24.26 -0.87
C GLY A 322 3.80 -24.21 -1.57
N ASP A 323 3.87 -24.53 -2.86
CA ASP A 323 5.13 -24.48 -3.60
C ASP A 323 5.57 -23.04 -3.89
N GLY A 324 6.88 -22.83 -3.98
CA GLY A 324 7.44 -21.56 -4.44
C GLY A 324 7.23 -21.35 -5.94
N GLY A 325 6.98 -20.11 -6.34
CA GLY A 325 6.83 -19.72 -7.73
C GLY A 325 8.16 -19.75 -8.49
N ALA A 326 8.12 -20.05 -9.79
CA ALA A 326 9.32 -19.98 -10.62
C ALA A 326 9.79 -18.54 -10.83
N GLY A 327 11.09 -18.32 -10.91
CA GLY A 327 11.67 -17.05 -11.33
C GLY A 327 11.51 -16.82 -12.84
N GLY A 328 11.37 -15.55 -13.22
CA GLY A 328 11.24 -15.11 -14.59
C GLY A 328 12.56 -15.16 -15.35
N ARG A 329 12.50 -15.26 -16.67
CA ARG A 329 13.70 -15.26 -17.52
C ARG A 329 14.30 -13.86 -17.62
N ALA A 330 15.63 -13.80 -17.67
CA ALA A 330 16.39 -12.61 -18.00
C ALA A 330 16.14 -12.11 -19.42
N GLY A 331 16.56 -10.87 -19.67
CA GLY A 331 16.67 -10.35 -21.02
C GLY A 331 17.83 -10.97 -21.80
N LEU A 332 17.66 -11.10 -23.12
CA LEU A 332 18.58 -11.89 -23.96
C LEU A 332 20.03 -11.38 -23.98
N VAL A 333 20.27 -10.06 -23.90
CA VAL A 333 21.60 -9.47 -24.09
C VAL A 333 22.35 -9.33 -22.77
N ILE A 334 21.83 -8.53 -21.84
CA ILE A 334 22.33 -8.41 -20.47
C ILE A 334 21.13 -8.42 -19.52
N GLY A 335 21.17 -9.31 -18.54
CA GLY A 335 20.10 -9.47 -17.57
C GLY A 335 20.26 -10.74 -16.76
N ASN A 336 19.93 -10.67 -15.48
CA ASN A 336 19.92 -11.84 -14.61
C ASN A 336 18.57 -12.55 -14.64
N GLY A 337 18.57 -13.87 -14.52
CA GLY A 337 17.35 -14.64 -14.32
C GLY A 337 16.79 -14.35 -12.93
N GLY A 338 15.47 -14.33 -12.80
CA GLY A 338 14.85 -14.15 -11.50
C GLY A 338 15.07 -15.37 -10.60
N ALA A 339 15.30 -15.16 -9.31
CA ALA A 339 15.34 -16.25 -8.34
C ALA A 339 13.97 -16.95 -8.24
N GLY A 340 13.97 -18.26 -7.99
CA GLY A 340 12.76 -18.99 -7.62
C GLY A 340 12.31 -18.64 -6.20
N GLY A 341 11.00 -18.66 -5.97
CA GLY A 341 10.42 -18.40 -4.66
C GLY A 341 10.63 -19.57 -3.71
N ALA A 342 10.69 -19.29 -2.41
CA ALA A 342 10.77 -20.34 -1.40
C ALA A 342 9.46 -21.13 -1.31
N GLY A 343 9.54 -22.42 -0.97
CA GLY A 343 8.38 -23.24 -0.63
C GLY A 343 7.84 -22.91 0.76
N GLY A 344 6.57 -23.25 0.98
CA GLY A 344 5.82 -22.99 2.19
C GLY A 344 5.97 -24.08 3.26
N GLU A 345 5.75 -23.67 4.50
CA GLU A 345 5.97 -24.43 5.73
C GLU A 345 4.83 -25.43 6.05
N SER A 346 5.07 -26.62 6.62
CA SER A 346 4.04 -27.68 6.85
C SER A 346 4.09 -28.43 8.20
N PHE A 347 2.92 -28.88 8.70
CA PHE A 347 2.80 -29.84 9.82
C PHE A 347 1.87 -31.01 9.43
N GLY A 348 2.43 -32.15 9.03
CA GLY A 348 1.67 -33.38 8.79
C GLY A 348 2.06 -34.12 7.52
N PHE A 349 2.55 -33.39 6.50
CA PHE A 349 3.03 -33.92 5.22
C PHE A 349 4.31 -33.16 4.79
N GLY A 350 4.86 -33.46 3.60
CA GLY A 350 6.05 -32.77 3.08
C GLY A 350 5.85 -31.25 2.99
N ALA A 351 6.90 -30.48 3.28
CA ALA A 351 6.90 -29.04 3.05
C ALA A 351 6.97 -28.71 1.56
N GLY A 352 6.49 -27.52 1.20
CA GLY A 352 6.40 -27.08 -0.19
C GLY A 352 7.78 -27.04 -0.85
N VAL A 353 7.85 -27.37 -2.13
CA VAL A 353 9.12 -27.32 -2.85
C VAL A 353 9.48 -25.87 -3.21
N GLY A 354 10.77 -25.57 -3.26
CA GLY A 354 11.23 -24.30 -3.78
C GLY A 354 10.99 -24.18 -5.29
N GLY A 355 10.67 -22.98 -5.75
CA GLY A 355 10.47 -22.69 -7.16
C GLY A 355 11.78 -22.73 -7.95
N ALA A 356 11.70 -23.03 -9.25
CA ALA A 356 12.88 -23.00 -10.12
C ALA A 356 13.38 -21.56 -10.34
N GLY A 357 14.69 -21.39 -10.45
CA GLY A 357 15.29 -20.14 -10.89
C GLY A 357 15.12 -19.91 -12.40
N GLY A 358 15.05 -18.65 -12.79
CA GLY A 358 14.96 -18.23 -14.19
C GLY A 358 16.30 -18.30 -14.90
N ASN A 359 16.29 -18.52 -16.21
CA ASN A 359 17.51 -18.54 -17.01
C ASN A 359 18.11 -17.13 -17.18
N GLY A 360 19.43 -17.07 -17.24
CA GLY A 360 20.19 -15.83 -17.47
C GLY A 360 20.24 -15.44 -18.94
N GLY A 361 20.51 -14.14 -19.19
CA GLY A 361 20.79 -13.62 -20.52
C GLY A 361 22.20 -13.96 -20.97
N ASN A 362 22.55 -13.69 -22.23
CA ASN A 362 23.89 -13.97 -22.77
C ASN A 362 25.00 -13.42 -21.87
N GLY A 363 24.85 -12.18 -21.38
CA GLY A 363 25.79 -11.53 -20.48
C GLY A 363 25.36 -11.48 -19.01
N GLY A 364 24.39 -12.29 -18.58
CA GLY A 364 23.87 -12.22 -17.22
C GLY A 364 23.73 -13.55 -16.49
N ASN A 365 23.69 -13.48 -15.16
CA ASN A 365 23.60 -14.66 -14.30
C ASN A 365 22.24 -15.32 -14.42
N ALA A 366 22.14 -16.60 -14.14
CA ALA A 366 20.85 -17.23 -13.96
C ALA A 366 20.37 -17.15 -12.52
N GLY A 367 19.06 -17.13 -12.34
CA GLY A 367 18.45 -17.08 -11.03
C GLY A 367 18.71 -18.35 -10.24
N THR A 368 18.87 -18.21 -8.93
CA THR A 368 18.97 -19.33 -8.00
C THR A 368 17.63 -20.04 -7.85
N GLY A 369 17.64 -21.36 -7.65
CA GLY A 369 16.45 -22.06 -7.20
C GLY A 369 16.02 -21.59 -5.81
N GLY A 370 14.72 -21.58 -5.57
CA GLY A 370 14.14 -21.26 -4.25
C GLY A 370 14.44 -22.37 -3.25
N THR A 371 14.47 -22.02 -1.97
CA THR A 371 14.60 -23.03 -0.90
C THR A 371 13.29 -23.78 -0.71
N GLY A 372 13.32 -25.07 -0.41
CA GLY A 372 12.11 -25.76 0.04
C GLY A 372 11.68 -25.28 1.42
N GLY A 373 10.39 -25.41 1.75
CA GLY A 373 9.86 -25.04 3.06
C GLY A 373 10.33 -25.96 4.18
N THR A 374 10.15 -25.54 5.44
CA THR A 374 10.43 -26.38 6.62
C THR A 374 9.18 -27.12 7.11
N GLY A 375 9.38 -28.31 7.69
CA GLY A 375 8.33 -29.22 8.12
C GLY A 375 8.88 -30.57 8.58
N LEU A 376 8.01 -31.56 8.81
CA LEU A 376 8.42 -32.91 9.25
C LEU A 376 9.37 -33.59 8.23
N SER A 377 9.16 -33.29 6.95
CA SER A 377 10.12 -33.48 5.86
C SER A 377 10.30 -32.14 5.17
N THR A 378 11.53 -31.64 5.12
CA THR A 378 11.87 -30.40 4.40
C THR A 378 11.54 -30.55 2.91
N GLY A 379 11.01 -29.50 2.30
CA GLY A 379 10.80 -29.45 0.86
C GLY A 379 12.14 -29.45 0.13
N SER A 380 12.17 -29.96 -1.10
CA SER A 380 13.37 -29.86 -1.93
C SER A 380 13.61 -28.42 -2.38
N THR A 381 14.87 -28.02 -2.47
CA THR A 381 15.26 -26.77 -3.14
C THR A 381 14.93 -26.87 -4.63
N GLY A 382 14.39 -25.80 -5.20
CA GLY A 382 14.16 -25.69 -6.62
C GLY A 382 15.46 -25.77 -7.42
N ALA A 383 15.36 -26.13 -8.70
CA ALA A 383 16.50 -26.10 -9.59
C ALA A 383 16.89 -24.65 -9.92
N GLY A 384 18.18 -24.35 -9.95
CA GLY A 384 18.68 -23.07 -10.47
C GLY A 384 18.52 -22.97 -11.98
N GLY A 385 18.51 -21.75 -12.50
CA GLY A 385 18.52 -21.50 -13.93
C GLY A 385 19.91 -21.71 -14.54
N ILE A 386 19.95 -21.87 -15.86
CA ILE A 386 21.19 -21.88 -16.64
C ILE A 386 21.53 -20.48 -17.15
N SER A 387 22.79 -20.08 -17.00
CA SER A 387 23.28 -18.77 -17.44
C SER A 387 23.53 -18.73 -18.94
N GLY A 388 23.67 -17.52 -19.48
CA GLY A 388 24.13 -17.34 -20.86
C GLY A 388 25.63 -17.54 -21.02
N LEU A 389 26.06 -17.63 -22.28
CA LEU A 389 27.39 -18.12 -22.65
C LEU A 389 28.56 -17.14 -22.40
N LEU A 390 28.29 -15.86 -22.07
CA LEU A 390 29.32 -14.80 -22.08
C LEU A 390 29.87 -14.46 -20.70
N LEU A 391 29.04 -13.92 -19.78
CA LEU A 391 29.49 -13.39 -18.48
C LEU A 391 28.72 -13.96 -17.28
N GLY A 392 27.70 -14.79 -17.50
CA GLY A 392 26.77 -15.20 -16.46
C GLY A 392 27.24 -16.40 -15.64
N LEU A 393 27.01 -16.37 -14.33
CA LEU A 393 27.12 -17.56 -13.48
C LEU A 393 25.78 -18.32 -13.44
N ASP A 394 25.83 -19.66 -13.46
CA ASP A 394 24.64 -20.48 -13.27
C ASP A 394 23.99 -20.24 -11.89
N GLY A 395 22.68 -20.49 -11.81
CA GLY A 395 21.95 -20.42 -10.56
C GLY A 395 22.42 -21.49 -9.58
N PHE A 396 22.31 -21.20 -8.28
CA PHE A 396 22.47 -22.22 -7.25
C PHE A 396 21.50 -23.39 -7.51
N ASN A 397 22.02 -24.62 -7.43
CA ASN A 397 21.31 -25.87 -7.79
C ASN A 397 20.90 -25.99 -9.27
N ALA A 398 21.60 -25.32 -10.20
CA ALA A 398 21.35 -25.48 -11.62
C ALA A 398 21.67 -26.90 -12.13
N PRO A 399 20.89 -27.43 -13.09
CA PRO A 399 21.24 -28.69 -13.74
C PRO A 399 22.62 -28.63 -14.40
N ALA A 400 23.41 -29.70 -14.25
CA ALA A 400 24.73 -29.77 -14.86
C ALA A 400 24.66 -29.62 -16.39
N SER A 401 25.42 -28.69 -16.94
CA SER A 401 25.46 -28.45 -18.38
C SER A 401 26.24 -29.54 -19.11
N THR A 402 25.65 -30.07 -20.18
CA THR A 402 26.29 -31.04 -21.08
C THR A 402 27.20 -30.38 -22.13
N SER A 403 27.27 -29.05 -22.16
CA SER A 403 28.09 -28.29 -23.11
C SER A 403 29.51 -28.06 -22.55
N ALA A 404 30.53 -28.52 -23.28
CA ALA A 404 31.93 -28.28 -22.92
C ALA A 404 32.30 -26.78 -22.89
N LEU A 405 31.69 -26.00 -23.78
CA LEU A 405 31.93 -24.55 -23.89
C LEU A 405 31.39 -23.80 -22.67
N HIS A 406 30.22 -24.20 -22.17
CA HIS A 406 29.60 -23.65 -20.96
C HIS A 406 30.44 -23.95 -19.72
N ASN A 407 30.92 -25.19 -19.59
CA ASN A 407 31.78 -25.57 -18.46
C ASN A 407 33.10 -24.78 -18.43
N LEU A 408 33.70 -24.50 -19.59
CA LEU A 408 34.90 -23.66 -19.69
C LEU A 408 34.62 -22.20 -19.32
N GLN A 409 33.47 -21.66 -19.72
CA GLN A 409 33.03 -20.32 -19.32
C GLN A 409 32.91 -20.22 -17.79
N GLN A 410 32.25 -21.17 -17.13
CA GLN A 410 32.09 -21.14 -15.66
C GLN A 410 33.44 -21.18 -14.93
N GLN A 411 34.43 -21.91 -15.46
CA GLN A 411 35.81 -21.91 -14.93
C GLN A 411 36.50 -20.55 -15.09
N ALA A 412 36.35 -19.90 -16.26
CA ALA A 412 36.92 -18.59 -16.52
C ALA A 412 36.32 -17.52 -15.59
N LEU A 413 35.01 -17.57 -15.31
CA LEU A 413 34.34 -16.68 -14.35
C LEU A 413 34.85 -16.87 -12.91
N GLY A 414 35.21 -18.10 -12.53
CA GLY A 414 35.89 -18.36 -11.26
C GLY A 414 37.22 -17.59 -11.12
N VAL A 415 38.03 -17.56 -12.18
CA VAL A 415 39.30 -16.81 -12.23
C VAL A 415 39.06 -15.29 -12.16
N ILE A 416 37.99 -14.80 -12.79
CA ILE A 416 37.62 -13.37 -12.77
C ILE A 416 37.18 -12.94 -11.36
N ASN A 417 36.49 -13.80 -10.63
CA ASN A 417 35.97 -13.49 -9.29
C ASN A 417 37.01 -13.59 -8.18
N GLU A 418 38.01 -14.45 -8.34
CA GLU A 418 39.08 -14.74 -7.36
C GLU A 418 39.69 -13.47 -6.74
N PRO A 419 40.14 -12.46 -7.53
CA PRO A 419 40.72 -11.24 -6.97
C PRO A 419 39.74 -10.45 -6.09
N THR A 420 38.49 -10.31 -6.51
CA THR A 420 37.47 -9.54 -5.77
C THR A 420 37.02 -10.31 -4.53
N GLN A 421 36.85 -11.63 -4.64
CA GLN A 421 36.49 -12.48 -3.51
C GLN A 421 37.60 -12.50 -2.45
N ALA A 422 38.87 -12.53 -2.85
CA ALA A 422 40.00 -12.44 -1.95
C ALA A 422 40.12 -11.06 -1.27
N LEU A 423 39.83 -9.98 -2.01
CA LEU A 423 39.99 -8.61 -1.51
C LEU A 423 38.81 -8.14 -0.63
N THR A 424 37.58 -8.52 -0.96
CA THR A 424 36.37 -7.98 -0.32
C THR A 424 35.48 -9.05 0.31
N GLY A 425 35.85 -10.33 0.23
CA GLY A 425 35.00 -11.45 0.66
C GLY A 425 33.75 -11.65 -0.20
N ARG A 426 33.65 -10.99 -1.36
CA ARG A 426 32.48 -11.01 -2.25
C ARG A 426 32.91 -11.11 -3.70
N PRO A 427 32.26 -11.91 -4.55
CA PRO A 427 32.61 -12.01 -5.97
C PRO A 427 32.29 -10.71 -6.71
N LEU A 428 32.87 -10.52 -7.89
CA LEU A 428 32.52 -9.43 -8.80
C LEU A 428 31.19 -9.74 -9.52
N ILE A 429 31.08 -10.98 -10.03
CA ILE A 429 29.92 -11.52 -10.73
C ILE A 429 29.50 -12.80 -10.01
N GLY A 430 28.30 -12.86 -9.46
CA GLY A 430 27.86 -14.07 -8.77
C GLY A 430 26.55 -13.88 -8.04
N ASN A 431 25.81 -14.97 -7.89
CA ASN A 431 24.56 -14.96 -7.15
C ASN A 431 24.84 -15.15 -5.66
N GLY A 432 24.07 -14.47 -4.83
CA GLY A 432 23.97 -14.78 -3.41
C GLY A 432 23.31 -16.13 -3.21
N THR A 433 23.65 -16.84 -2.13
CA THR A 433 22.91 -18.03 -1.74
C THR A 433 21.61 -17.61 -1.04
N PRO A 434 20.48 -18.28 -1.32
CA PRO A 434 19.26 -18.08 -0.56
C PRO A 434 19.50 -18.28 0.95
N GLY A 435 18.77 -17.52 1.79
CA GLY A 435 18.78 -17.74 3.24
C GLY A 435 18.21 -19.10 3.61
N ALA A 436 18.57 -19.65 4.78
CA ALA A 436 18.03 -20.94 5.21
C ALA A 436 16.50 -20.87 5.39
N ALA A 437 15.77 -21.86 4.90
CA ALA A 437 14.31 -21.92 5.03
C ALA A 437 13.87 -21.81 6.50
N GLY A 438 12.76 -21.10 6.76
CA GLY A 438 12.19 -20.92 8.09
C GLY A 438 13.02 -20.09 9.09
N SER A 439 14.23 -19.64 8.73
CA SER A 439 15.12 -18.92 9.64
C SER A 439 14.82 -17.42 9.76
N GLY A 440 14.07 -16.86 8.80
CA GLY A 440 13.85 -15.42 8.69
C GLY A 440 15.12 -14.60 8.36
N THR A 441 16.27 -15.24 8.10
CA THR A 441 17.52 -14.55 7.77
C THR A 441 17.62 -14.24 6.28
N ASP A 442 18.24 -13.11 5.96
CA ASP A 442 18.60 -12.73 4.60
C ASP A 442 19.58 -13.74 3.97
N GLY A 443 19.51 -13.90 2.64
CA GLY A 443 20.51 -14.65 1.88
C GLY A 443 21.89 -13.96 1.89
N THR A 444 22.93 -14.62 1.39
CA THR A 444 24.23 -13.95 1.27
C THR A 444 24.18 -12.87 0.17
N PRO A 445 24.98 -11.81 0.26
CA PRO A 445 25.06 -10.82 -0.81
C PRO A 445 25.48 -11.43 -2.15
N GLY A 446 24.92 -10.91 -3.24
CA GLY A 446 25.40 -11.19 -4.60
C GLY A 446 26.71 -10.46 -4.92
N GLY A 447 27.18 -10.62 -6.16
CA GLY A 447 28.37 -9.97 -6.68
C GLY A 447 28.24 -8.45 -6.77
N TRP A 448 29.38 -7.75 -6.72
CA TRP A 448 29.40 -6.28 -6.74
C TRP A 448 28.85 -5.66 -8.01
N LEU A 449 29.16 -6.25 -9.18
CA LEU A 449 28.73 -5.74 -10.47
C LEU A 449 27.40 -6.35 -10.89
N LEU A 450 27.34 -7.69 -10.85
CA LEU A 450 26.20 -8.47 -11.31
C LEU A 450 25.91 -9.58 -10.31
N GLY A 451 24.68 -9.61 -9.78
CA GLY A 451 24.29 -10.66 -8.85
C GLY A 451 22.96 -10.46 -8.16
N ASP A 452 22.26 -11.57 -7.96
CA ASP A 452 20.93 -11.64 -7.33
C ASP A 452 21.10 -12.02 -5.84
N GLY A 453 20.21 -11.59 -4.92
CA GLY A 453 20.24 -12.04 -3.51
C GLY A 453 20.41 -10.93 -2.44
N GLY A 454 20.88 -11.30 -1.24
CA GLY A 454 20.78 -10.61 0.07
C GLY A 454 21.26 -9.15 0.20
N ALA A 455 22.05 -8.68 -0.76
CA ALA A 455 22.27 -7.27 -1.06
C ALA A 455 22.74 -7.21 -2.51
N ALA A 456 21.84 -6.89 -3.44
CA ALA A 456 22.16 -6.83 -4.84
C ALA A 456 23.22 -5.73 -5.10
N GLY A 457 24.14 -6.00 -6.04
CA GLY A 457 25.22 -5.08 -6.42
C GLY A 457 24.72 -3.89 -7.24
N LEU A 458 25.46 -3.50 -8.27
CA LEU A 458 25.02 -2.44 -9.19
C LEU A 458 23.80 -2.87 -10.03
N LEU A 459 23.82 -4.12 -10.52
CA LEU A 459 22.79 -4.74 -11.35
C LEU A 459 22.35 -6.08 -10.73
N GLY A 460 21.10 -6.18 -10.30
CA GLY A 460 20.57 -7.41 -9.71
C GLY A 460 19.24 -7.23 -8.99
N THR A 461 18.39 -8.25 -8.98
CA THR A 461 17.10 -8.22 -8.25
C THR A 461 17.30 -8.55 -6.78
N GLY A 462 16.54 -7.89 -5.91
CA GLY A 462 16.52 -8.21 -4.49
C GLY A 462 15.96 -9.61 -4.25
N GLY A 463 16.60 -10.39 -3.38
CA GLY A 463 16.07 -11.68 -2.95
C GLY A 463 14.76 -11.55 -2.14
N THR A 464 13.88 -12.54 -2.21
CA THR A 464 12.69 -12.57 -1.34
C THR A 464 13.08 -12.90 0.10
N GLY A 465 12.40 -12.30 1.07
CA GLY A 465 12.55 -12.66 2.48
C GLY A 465 12.07 -14.09 2.78
N GLY A 466 12.75 -14.76 3.69
CA GLY A 466 12.37 -16.13 4.11
C GLY A 466 11.04 -16.15 4.86
N ALA A 467 10.26 -17.23 4.75
CA ALA A 467 9.06 -17.42 5.57
C ALA A 467 9.42 -17.53 7.06
N GLY A 468 8.56 -17.01 7.93
CA GLY A 468 8.71 -17.13 9.37
C GLY A 468 8.41 -18.54 9.86
N ALA A 469 9.18 -19.01 10.86
CA ALA A 469 8.99 -20.34 11.44
C ALA A 469 7.58 -20.51 12.05
N ARG A 470 6.95 -21.67 11.86
CA ARG A 470 5.72 -21.99 12.59
C ARG A 470 6.06 -22.58 13.97
N LEU A 471 5.41 -22.14 15.06
CA LEU A 471 5.64 -22.65 16.43
C LEU A 471 4.35 -23.20 17.05
N ALA A 472 4.27 -24.52 17.23
CA ALA A 472 3.07 -25.24 17.71
C ALA A 472 2.56 -24.82 19.12
N GLY A 473 3.38 -24.14 19.93
CA GLY A 473 3.01 -23.67 21.27
C GLY A 473 3.41 -22.22 21.57
N GLY A 474 3.83 -21.44 20.57
CA GLY A 474 4.34 -20.08 20.74
C GLY A 474 3.86 -19.13 19.67
N ALA A 475 4.37 -17.89 19.69
CA ALA A 475 4.19 -16.94 18.60
C ALA A 475 4.89 -17.48 17.34
N GLY A 476 4.25 -17.36 16.18
CA GLY A 476 4.88 -17.63 14.90
C GLY A 476 6.04 -16.68 14.64
N GLY A 477 7.07 -17.15 13.96
CA GLY A 477 8.21 -16.34 13.55
C GLY A 477 7.79 -15.26 12.55
N THR A 478 8.45 -14.11 12.59
CA THR A 478 8.24 -13.06 11.59
C THR A 478 8.79 -13.50 10.24
N GLY A 479 8.11 -13.11 9.16
CA GLY A 479 8.70 -13.22 7.82
C GLY A 479 9.94 -12.33 7.71
N GLY A 480 10.96 -12.83 7.01
CA GLY A 480 12.15 -12.05 6.68
C GLY A 480 11.81 -10.90 5.74
N ALA A 481 12.57 -9.81 5.82
CA ALA A 481 12.38 -8.70 4.89
C ALA A 481 12.80 -9.11 3.47
N GLY A 482 12.10 -8.57 2.48
CA GLY A 482 12.56 -8.55 1.12
C GLY A 482 13.81 -7.68 1.02
N ILE A 483 14.77 -8.15 0.22
CA ILE A 483 16.04 -7.47 0.07
C ILE A 483 15.89 -6.33 -0.92
N ALA A 484 16.62 -5.23 -0.72
CA ALA A 484 16.68 -4.17 -1.71
C ALA A 484 17.27 -4.66 -3.05
N GLY A 485 16.72 -4.17 -4.15
CA GLY A 485 17.27 -4.37 -5.49
C GLY A 485 18.61 -3.65 -5.68
N GLY A 486 19.28 -3.97 -6.79
CA GLY A 486 20.57 -3.39 -7.14
C GLY A 486 20.48 -1.89 -7.36
N TRP A 487 21.56 -1.17 -7.07
CA TRP A 487 21.54 0.29 -6.93
C TRP A 487 20.98 1.03 -8.16
N LEU A 488 21.29 0.54 -9.37
CA LEU A 488 20.84 1.15 -10.63
C LEU A 488 19.61 0.44 -11.21
N LEU A 489 19.65 -0.89 -11.31
CA LEU A 489 18.61 -1.71 -11.92
C LEU A 489 18.36 -2.98 -11.11
N GLY A 490 17.14 -3.12 -10.60
CA GLY A 490 16.73 -4.24 -9.76
C GLY A 490 15.51 -3.93 -8.92
N ASP A 491 14.44 -4.70 -9.11
CA ASP A 491 13.26 -4.59 -8.25
C ASP A 491 13.58 -5.11 -6.84
N GLY A 492 12.92 -4.52 -5.85
CA GLY A 492 12.99 -4.98 -4.48
C GLY A 492 12.38 -6.38 -4.35
N GLY A 493 13.01 -7.22 -3.54
CA GLY A 493 12.48 -8.56 -3.27
C GLY A 493 11.19 -8.50 -2.44
N GLY A 494 10.30 -9.47 -2.63
CA GLY A 494 9.10 -9.59 -1.79
C GLY A 494 9.44 -9.97 -0.34
N GLY A 495 8.66 -9.48 0.62
CA GLY A 495 8.76 -9.88 2.02
C GLY A 495 8.27 -11.32 2.25
N GLY A 496 8.90 -12.02 3.18
CA GLY A 496 8.51 -13.38 3.56
C GLY A 496 7.18 -13.40 4.32
N GLY A 497 6.39 -14.46 4.16
CA GLY A 497 5.17 -14.65 4.95
C GLY A 497 5.48 -14.88 6.43
N GLY A 498 4.63 -14.38 7.33
CA GLY A 498 4.70 -14.65 8.76
C GLY A 498 4.36 -16.11 9.08
N GLY A 499 5.08 -16.69 10.04
CA GLY A 499 4.85 -18.05 10.49
C GLY A 499 3.55 -18.18 11.28
N SER A 500 2.91 -19.34 11.23
CA SER A 500 1.75 -19.61 12.11
C SER A 500 2.18 -19.93 13.54
N GLY A 501 1.44 -19.45 14.52
CA GLY A 501 1.71 -19.75 15.93
C GLY A 501 0.55 -20.44 16.66
N GLY A 502 0.91 -21.30 17.60
CA GLY A 502 0.00 -21.89 18.59
C GLY A 502 -0.69 -20.84 19.47
N ALA A 503 -0.09 -19.65 19.61
CA ALA A 503 -0.66 -18.51 20.33
C ALA A 503 -0.97 -17.33 19.38
N SER A 504 0.04 -16.74 18.74
CA SER A 504 -0.13 -15.62 17.81
C SER A 504 0.59 -15.91 16.49
N GLY A 505 0.04 -15.45 15.37
CA GLY A 505 0.73 -15.47 14.09
C GLY A 505 1.89 -14.49 14.07
N GLY A 506 2.97 -14.84 13.37
CA GLY A 506 4.09 -13.93 13.11
C GLY A 506 3.72 -12.88 12.08
N THR A 507 4.31 -11.69 12.16
CA THR A 507 4.08 -10.64 11.14
C THR A 507 4.71 -11.03 9.80
N GLY A 508 4.12 -10.58 8.71
CA GLY A 508 4.76 -10.62 7.40
C GLY A 508 5.99 -9.73 7.35
N GLY A 509 6.99 -10.12 6.56
CA GLY A 509 8.18 -9.32 6.32
C GLY A 509 7.89 -8.14 5.39
N THR A 510 8.61 -7.03 5.55
CA THR A 510 8.47 -5.89 4.63
C THR A 510 9.03 -6.22 3.26
N GLY A 511 8.49 -5.65 2.20
CA GLY A 511 9.11 -5.69 0.87
C GLY A 511 10.43 -4.91 0.82
N GLY A 512 11.34 -5.32 -0.06
CA GLY A 512 12.60 -4.63 -0.29
C GLY A 512 12.41 -3.36 -1.12
N ALA A 513 13.27 -2.38 -0.92
CA ALA A 513 13.27 -1.18 -1.75
C ALA A 513 13.77 -1.49 -3.18
N GLY A 514 13.18 -0.84 -4.18
CA GLY A 514 13.71 -0.88 -5.54
C GLY A 514 14.99 -0.07 -5.70
N GLY A 515 15.81 -0.45 -6.69
CA GLY A 515 16.92 0.38 -7.18
C GLY A 515 16.45 1.69 -7.82
N LEU A 516 17.38 2.54 -8.29
CA LEU A 516 17.08 3.88 -8.82
C LEU A 516 15.92 3.96 -9.84
N LEU A 517 15.76 2.92 -10.66
CA LEU A 517 14.81 2.84 -11.77
C LEU A 517 13.76 1.72 -11.61
N SER A 518 13.61 1.16 -10.41
CA SER A 518 12.96 -0.14 -10.20
C SER A 518 11.94 -0.13 -9.07
N ALA A 519 10.97 -1.04 -9.14
CA ALA A 519 9.82 -1.06 -8.23
C ALA A 519 10.19 -1.62 -6.85
N GLY A 520 9.44 -1.20 -5.84
CA GLY A 520 9.52 -1.81 -4.52
C GLY A 520 8.91 -3.21 -4.51
N GLY A 521 9.43 -4.09 -3.66
CA GLY A 521 8.90 -5.43 -3.48
C GLY A 521 7.59 -5.44 -2.69
N ALA A 522 6.73 -6.44 -2.91
CA ALA A 522 5.51 -6.61 -2.13
C ALA A 522 5.83 -7.00 -0.67
N GLY A 523 4.99 -6.60 0.28
CA GLY A 523 5.04 -7.06 1.67
C GLY A 523 4.54 -8.49 1.83
N GLY A 524 5.09 -9.21 2.78
CA GLY A 524 4.69 -10.57 3.11
C GLY A 524 3.35 -10.63 3.83
N VAL A 525 2.60 -11.72 3.64
CA VAL A 525 1.34 -11.95 4.38
C VAL A 525 1.61 -12.22 5.86
N GLY A 526 0.73 -11.78 6.75
CA GLY A 526 0.77 -12.11 8.17
C GLY A 526 0.39 -13.56 8.45
N GLY A 527 1.03 -14.15 9.45
CA GLY A 527 0.79 -15.53 9.86
C GLY A 527 -0.54 -15.71 10.59
N ALA A 528 -1.15 -16.89 10.46
CA ALA A 528 -2.32 -17.27 11.24
C ALA A 528 -1.95 -17.66 12.69
N GLY A 529 -2.77 -17.32 13.68
CA GLY A 529 -2.58 -17.79 15.05
C GLY A 529 -3.89 -18.09 15.78
N PHE A 530 -3.86 -19.08 16.68
CA PHE A 530 -5.05 -19.50 17.43
C PHE A 530 -5.66 -18.39 18.28
N ASN A 531 -4.87 -17.48 18.86
CA ASN A 531 -5.37 -16.27 19.52
C ASN A 531 -5.29 -15.10 18.53
N ASP A 532 -4.08 -14.60 18.27
CA ASP A 532 -3.90 -13.41 17.44
C ASP A 532 -3.38 -13.76 16.04
N GLY A 533 -3.82 -13.01 15.04
CA GLY A 533 -3.20 -13.04 13.71
C GLY A 533 -1.99 -12.11 13.67
N GLY A 534 -1.00 -12.45 12.85
CA GLY A 534 0.12 -11.56 12.59
C GLY A 534 -0.25 -10.49 11.57
N ASP A 535 0.27 -9.27 11.72
CA ASP A 535 0.07 -8.21 10.74
C ASP A 535 0.72 -8.53 9.39
N GLY A 536 0.16 -8.00 8.31
CA GLY A 536 0.82 -8.02 7.00
C GLY A 536 2.04 -7.10 6.97
N GLY A 537 3.06 -7.49 6.22
CA GLY A 537 4.27 -6.70 6.01
C GLY A 537 3.99 -5.50 5.10
N ALA A 538 4.71 -4.40 5.32
CA ALA A 538 4.61 -3.24 4.42
C ALA A 538 5.25 -3.54 3.06
N GLY A 539 4.74 -2.94 1.99
CA GLY A 539 5.41 -2.91 0.69
C GLY A 539 6.70 -2.11 0.75
N GLY A 540 7.67 -2.48 -0.08
CA GLY A 540 8.92 -1.78 -0.25
C GLY A 540 8.74 -0.50 -1.06
N SER A 541 9.60 0.49 -0.84
CA SER A 541 9.57 1.74 -1.59
C SER A 541 10.09 1.56 -3.02
N GLY A 542 9.51 2.31 -3.96
CA GLY A 542 9.99 2.39 -5.33
C GLY A 542 11.26 3.25 -5.47
N GLY A 543 11.96 3.07 -6.58
CA GLY A 543 13.12 3.84 -7.00
C GLY A 543 12.83 5.30 -7.36
N LEU A 544 13.89 6.10 -7.49
CA LEU A 544 13.82 7.54 -7.78
C LEU A 544 12.92 7.90 -8.98
N VAL A 545 12.91 7.09 -10.05
CA VAL A 545 12.26 7.44 -11.33
C VAL A 545 11.26 6.39 -11.78
N GLY A 546 9.97 6.76 -11.81
CA GLY A 546 8.92 6.07 -12.57
C GLY A 546 8.58 4.67 -12.07
N ALA A 547 9.07 4.28 -10.90
CA ALA A 547 8.86 2.96 -10.35
C ALA A 547 7.89 3.02 -9.18
N GLY A 548 6.94 2.08 -9.16
CA GLY A 548 5.90 2.03 -8.13
C GLY A 548 6.43 1.51 -6.79
N GLY A 549 5.77 1.91 -5.71
CA GLY A 549 5.94 1.23 -4.43
C GLY A 549 5.23 -0.12 -4.43
N GLY A 550 5.76 -1.10 -3.70
CA GLY A 550 5.20 -2.45 -3.67
C GLY A 550 3.89 -2.51 -2.88
N ALA A 551 3.02 -3.48 -3.20
CA ALA A 551 1.81 -3.74 -2.43
C ALA A 551 2.11 -4.18 -0.98
N GLY A 552 1.27 -3.81 -0.02
CA GLY A 552 1.31 -4.32 1.34
C GLY A 552 0.73 -5.73 1.44
N GLY A 553 1.25 -6.51 2.39
CA GLY A 553 0.77 -7.87 2.66
C GLY A 553 -0.55 -7.90 3.42
N ASN A 554 -1.34 -8.96 3.25
CA ASN A 554 -2.58 -9.15 4.01
C ASN A 554 -2.29 -9.49 5.48
N GLY A 555 -3.17 -9.07 6.39
CA GLY A 555 -3.16 -9.49 7.79
C GLY A 555 -3.57 -10.94 7.96
N GLY A 556 -2.97 -11.61 8.94
CA GLY A 556 -3.21 -13.01 9.27
C GLY A 556 -4.51 -13.24 10.06
N ALA A 557 -4.94 -14.49 10.05
CA ALA A 557 -6.07 -14.99 10.82
C ALA A 557 -5.89 -14.93 12.34
N GLY A 558 -6.94 -14.55 13.10
CA GLY A 558 -7.01 -14.78 14.55
C GLY A 558 -8.31 -15.50 14.94
N PHE A 559 -8.24 -16.58 15.73
CA PHE A 559 -9.41 -17.42 16.04
C PHE A 559 -10.02 -17.18 17.44
N GLY A 560 -9.19 -16.89 18.45
CA GLY A 560 -9.61 -16.66 19.84
C GLY A 560 -9.27 -15.25 20.36
N GLY A 561 -8.53 -14.49 19.59
CA GLY A 561 -8.04 -13.16 19.91
C GLY A 561 -8.20 -12.24 18.71
N THR A 562 -7.15 -11.51 18.38
CA THR A 562 -7.23 -10.26 17.64
C THR A 562 -6.45 -10.44 16.32
N PRO A 563 -7.06 -10.37 15.11
CA PRO A 563 -6.41 -10.79 13.85
C PRO A 563 -5.21 -9.93 13.43
N GLY A 564 -4.62 -10.10 12.25
CA GLY A 564 -3.62 -9.15 11.75
C GLY A 564 -4.26 -7.93 11.08
N ASN A 565 -3.66 -6.75 11.15
CA ASN A 565 -3.96 -5.67 10.21
C ASN A 565 -3.31 -5.94 8.86
N GLY A 566 -3.86 -5.32 7.80
CA GLY A 566 -3.17 -5.27 6.52
C GLY A 566 -1.92 -4.39 6.59
N GLY A 567 -0.87 -4.79 5.88
CA GLY A 567 0.35 -4.02 5.72
C GLY A 567 0.14 -2.80 4.82
N ALA A 568 0.87 -1.72 5.08
CA ALA A 568 0.83 -0.54 4.23
C ALA A 568 1.44 -0.83 2.85
N GLY A 569 0.94 -0.19 1.80
CA GLY A 569 1.64 -0.13 0.52
C GLY A 569 2.90 0.72 0.63
N GLY A 570 3.92 0.39 -0.17
CA GLY A 570 5.16 1.14 -0.24
C GLY A 570 4.98 2.46 -0.97
N ASP A 571 5.72 3.48 -0.57
CA ASP A 571 5.75 4.76 -1.29
C ASP A 571 6.50 4.62 -2.62
N ALA A 572 6.05 5.32 -3.66
CA ALA A 572 6.85 5.51 -4.87
C ALA A 572 8.02 6.46 -4.61
N GLY A 573 9.03 6.45 -5.49
CA GLY A 573 10.19 7.31 -5.31
C GLY A 573 9.99 8.77 -5.72
N LEU A 574 11.00 9.59 -5.45
CA LEU A 574 10.87 11.05 -5.43
C LEU A 574 10.35 11.67 -6.73
N LEU A 575 10.76 11.23 -7.93
CA LEU A 575 10.40 11.92 -9.19
C LEU A 575 9.12 11.39 -9.85
N GLY A 576 8.71 10.15 -9.56
CA GLY A 576 7.41 9.68 -10.00
C GLY A 576 7.19 8.17 -9.85
N GLY A 577 5.92 7.75 -9.98
CA GLY A 577 5.47 6.36 -9.87
C GLY A 577 4.22 6.22 -9.01
N PRO A 578 3.41 5.16 -9.19
CA PRO A 578 2.25 4.93 -8.35
C PRO A 578 2.67 4.41 -6.96
N GLY A 579 2.04 4.90 -5.90
CA GLY A 579 2.20 4.30 -4.58
C GLY A 579 1.58 2.90 -4.52
N GLY A 580 2.13 2.00 -3.72
CA GLY A 580 1.64 0.62 -3.62
C GLY A 580 0.27 0.52 -2.94
N THR A 581 -0.52 -0.50 -3.27
CA THR A 581 -1.80 -0.74 -2.56
C THR A 581 -1.59 -1.25 -1.14
N GLY A 582 -2.44 -0.88 -0.19
CA GLY A 582 -2.47 -1.49 1.14
C GLY A 582 -3.04 -2.92 1.13
N GLY A 583 -2.57 -3.75 2.05
CA GLY A 583 -3.06 -5.12 2.23
C GLY A 583 -4.40 -5.19 2.97
N ALA A 584 -5.14 -6.29 2.80
CA ALA A 584 -6.39 -6.49 3.49
C ALA A 584 -6.18 -6.82 4.98
N GLY A 585 -7.12 -6.43 5.85
CA GLY A 585 -7.16 -6.82 7.24
C GLY A 585 -7.52 -8.30 7.44
N GLY A 586 -7.04 -8.88 8.53
CA GLY A 586 -7.25 -10.26 8.90
C GLY A 586 -8.66 -10.55 9.43
N TYR A 587 -9.08 -11.81 9.30
CA TYR A 587 -10.39 -12.26 9.71
C TYR A 587 -10.41 -12.71 11.19
N ASN A 588 -11.57 -12.54 11.84
CA ASN A 588 -11.86 -13.05 13.18
C ASN A 588 -13.12 -13.93 13.20
N THR A 589 -13.05 -15.08 13.86
CA THR A 589 -14.23 -15.95 14.08
C THR A 589 -15.04 -15.59 15.34
N SER A 590 -14.43 -14.95 16.33
CA SER A 590 -15.02 -14.70 17.66
C SER A 590 -15.10 -13.22 18.06
N GLY A 591 -14.61 -12.31 17.23
CA GLY A 591 -14.58 -10.87 17.50
C GLY A 591 -14.57 -10.00 16.24
N PRO A 592 -14.17 -8.72 16.33
CA PRO A 592 -14.16 -7.82 15.18
C PRO A 592 -13.05 -8.19 14.19
N GLY A 593 -13.31 -7.91 12.91
CA GLY A 593 -12.29 -7.92 11.88
C GLY A 593 -11.30 -6.76 12.06
N ARG A 594 -10.13 -6.85 11.41
CA ARG A 594 -9.07 -5.85 11.54
C ARG A 594 -8.98 -4.90 10.35
N ASN A 595 -8.21 -3.84 10.52
CA ASN A 595 -8.18 -2.79 9.52
C ASN A 595 -7.34 -3.21 8.31
N GLY A 596 -7.76 -2.76 7.14
CA GLY A 596 -6.90 -2.77 5.96
C GLY A 596 -5.73 -1.80 6.12
N GLY A 597 -4.63 -2.11 5.44
CA GLY A 597 -3.44 -1.26 5.39
C GLY A 597 -3.68 -0.02 4.54
N SER A 598 -2.96 1.06 4.83
CA SER A 598 -2.99 2.26 3.99
C SER A 598 -2.30 2.01 2.65
N GLY A 599 -2.74 2.68 1.59
CA GLY A 599 -1.98 2.78 0.36
C GLY A 599 -0.74 3.66 0.53
N GLY A 600 0.31 3.36 -0.23
CA GLY A 600 1.53 4.16 -0.30
C GLY A 600 1.32 5.46 -1.09
N ASN A 601 2.13 6.47 -0.81
CA ASN A 601 2.08 7.73 -1.52
C ASN A 601 2.70 7.60 -2.91
N ALA A 602 2.18 8.39 -3.85
CA ALA A 602 2.78 8.57 -5.15
C ALA A 602 4.15 9.26 -5.06
N GLY A 603 4.89 9.24 -6.16
CA GLY A 603 6.10 10.05 -6.28
C GLY A 603 5.78 11.54 -6.19
N THR A 604 6.73 12.34 -5.68
CA THR A 604 6.43 13.72 -5.28
C THR A 604 6.00 14.61 -6.45
N LEU A 605 6.45 14.32 -7.68
CA LEU A 605 6.08 15.13 -8.85
C LEU A 605 4.91 14.52 -9.64
N PHE A 606 4.98 13.24 -10.00
CA PHE A 606 3.98 12.55 -10.83
C PHE A 606 3.58 11.18 -10.25
N GLY A 607 2.30 10.83 -10.33
CA GLY A 607 1.81 9.47 -10.05
C GLY A 607 0.57 9.46 -9.17
N SER A 608 -0.14 8.34 -9.21
CA SER A 608 -1.33 8.12 -8.38
C SER A 608 -0.95 7.54 -7.02
N GLY A 609 -1.62 7.98 -5.97
CA GLY A 609 -1.51 7.35 -4.66
C GLY A 609 -2.05 5.91 -4.72
N GLY A 610 -1.49 5.02 -3.92
CA GLY A 610 -1.94 3.63 -3.84
C GLY A 610 -3.31 3.51 -3.18
N GLY A 611 -4.12 2.53 -3.60
CA GLY A 611 -5.39 2.24 -2.96
C GLY A 611 -5.21 1.69 -1.54
N GLY A 612 -6.10 2.05 -0.62
CA GLY A 612 -6.16 1.44 0.71
C GLY A 612 -6.68 0.00 0.65
N GLY A 613 -6.21 -0.84 1.56
CA GLY A 613 -6.64 -2.23 1.67
C GLY A 613 -8.02 -2.39 2.31
N ASN A 614 -8.71 -3.50 2.01
CA ASN A 614 -10.01 -3.77 2.61
C ASN A 614 -9.90 -4.12 4.10
N GLY A 615 -10.89 -3.75 4.89
CA GLY A 615 -11.05 -4.25 6.25
C GLY A 615 -11.35 -5.74 6.27
N GLY A 616 -10.85 -6.43 7.28
CA GLY A 616 -11.07 -7.86 7.52
C GLY A 616 -12.47 -8.16 8.06
N SER A 617 -12.90 -9.40 7.90
CA SER A 617 -14.24 -9.85 8.30
C SER A 617 -14.31 -10.28 9.77
N GLY A 618 -15.42 -9.97 10.45
CA GLY A 618 -15.71 -10.37 11.84
C GLY A 618 -17.00 -11.20 11.95
N TYR A 619 -16.89 -12.50 12.21
CA TYR A 619 -18.04 -13.42 12.22
C TYR A 619 -18.96 -13.25 13.44
N SER A 620 -18.45 -12.78 14.57
CA SER A 620 -19.22 -12.49 15.80
C SER A 620 -18.93 -11.06 16.28
N GLY A 621 -18.86 -10.11 15.34
CA GLY A 621 -18.47 -8.75 15.64
C GLY A 621 -18.69 -7.79 14.47
N ILE A 622 -18.10 -6.59 14.60
CA ILE A 622 -18.06 -5.61 13.51
C ILE A 622 -16.96 -5.97 12.50
N GLY A 623 -17.18 -5.66 11.23
CA GLY A 623 -16.12 -5.72 10.24
C GLY A 623 -15.02 -4.69 10.53
N GLY A 624 -13.79 -4.98 10.11
CA GLY A 624 -12.68 -4.05 10.25
C GLY A 624 -12.80 -2.86 9.30
N ALA A 625 -12.13 -1.74 9.61
CA ALA A 625 -12.16 -0.58 8.73
C ALA A 625 -11.31 -0.80 7.46
N GLY A 626 -11.73 -0.21 6.34
CA GLY A 626 -10.87 -0.08 5.18
C GLY A 626 -9.68 0.84 5.47
N GLY A 627 -8.55 0.57 4.85
CA GLY A 627 -7.35 1.39 4.91
C GLY A 627 -7.50 2.68 4.12
N THR A 628 -6.73 3.70 4.47
CA THR A 628 -6.74 4.98 3.75
C THR A 628 -6.00 4.87 2.42
N GLY A 629 -6.44 5.58 1.39
CA GLY A 629 -5.66 5.74 0.16
C GLY A 629 -4.41 6.58 0.37
N GLY A 630 -3.41 6.39 -0.49
CA GLY A 630 -2.17 7.16 -0.50
C GLY A 630 -2.31 8.52 -1.16
N SER A 631 -1.40 9.44 -0.84
CA SER A 631 -1.44 10.81 -1.38
C SER A 631 -0.98 10.87 -2.84
N ALA A 632 -1.55 11.80 -3.59
CA ALA A 632 -1.16 12.10 -4.96
C ALA A 632 0.19 12.83 -5.05
N GLY A 633 0.85 12.75 -6.21
CA GLY A 633 1.97 13.64 -6.57
C GLY A 633 1.51 15.08 -6.81
N LEU A 634 2.45 16.01 -7.00
CA LEU A 634 2.13 17.44 -7.12
C LEU A 634 1.47 17.83 -8.45
N VAL A 635 1.72 17.09 -9.54
CA VAL A 635 1.34 17.50 -10.90
C VAL A 635 0.47 16.44 -11.58
N PHE A 636 -0.73 16.81 -12.02
CA PHE A 636 -1.71 15.95 -12.75
C PHE A 636 -1.80 14.54 -12.15
N SER A 637 -2.11 14.45 -10.86
CA SER A 637 -1.97 13.23 -10.07
C SER A 637 -3.21 13.03 -9.21
N ASP A 638 -3.65 11.78 -9.05
CA ASP A 638 -4.82 11.45 -8.22
C ASP A 638 -4.44 10.77 -6.93
N ALA A 639 -5.22 11.03 -5.90
CA ALA A 639 -5.10 10.30 -4.65
C ALA A 639 -5.58 8.87 -4.83
N GLY A 640 -5.01 7.96 -4.04
CA GLY A 640 -5.52 6.61 -3.95
C GLY A 640 -6.93 6.58 -3.35
N ALA A 641 -7.76 5.66 -3.81
CA ALA A 641 -9.04 5.37 -3.17
C ALA A 641 -8.83 4.74 -1.79
N GLY A 642 -9.76 4.96 -0.86
CA GLY A 642 -9.79 4.21 0.39
C GLY A 642 -10.30 2.78 0.17
N GLY A 643 -9.91 1.85 1.04
CA GLY A 643 -10.38 0.47 0.99
C GLY A 643 -11.82 0.32 1.50
N PHE A 644 -12.48 -0.79 1.17
CA PHE A 644 -13.81 -1.07 1.72
C PHE A 644 -13.72 -1.52 3.17
N GLY A 645 -14.78 -1.28 3.95
CA GLY A 645 -14.92 -1.91 5.26
C GLY A 645 -15.17 -3.41 5.13
N GLY A 646 -14.73 -4.17 6.13
CA GLY A 646 -14.93 -5.61 6.18
C GLY A 646 -16.39 -6.00 6.46
N PHE A 647 -16.71 -7.26 6.18
CA PHE A 647 -18.01 -7.81 6.55
C PHE A 647 -18.07 -8.06 8.08
N GLY A 648 -19.20 -7.78 8.72
CA GLY A 648 -19.43 -8.17 10.11
C GLY A 648 -20.87 -8.59 10.34
N SER A 649 -21.06 -9.64 11.13
CA SER A 649 -22.40 -10.17 11.44
C SER A 649 -23.25 -9.21 12.28
N THR A 650 -22.59 -8.32 13.04
CA THR A 650 -23.26 -7.29 13.85
C THR A 650 -23.35 -5.95 13.10
N ALA A 651 -22.27 -5.56 12.43
CA ALA A 651 -22.24 -4.42 11.52
C ALA A 651 -21.05 -4.55 10.56
N GLY A 652 -21.19 -4.05 9.33
CA GLY A 652 -20.04 -3.90 8.44
C GLY A 652 -19.03 -2.88 8.99
N GLY A 653 -17.78 -3.04 8.60
CA GLY A 653 -16.73 -2.07 8.89
C GLY A 653 -16.93 -0.76 8.11
N THR A 654 -16.29 0.30 8.57
CA THR A 654 -16.27 1.58 7.86
C THR A 654 -15.35 1.51 6.65
N GLY A 655 -15.74 2.10 5.51
CA GLY A 655 -14.80 2.32 4.42
C GLY A 655 -13.65 3.25 4.84
N GLY A 656 -12.48 3.04 4.25
CA GLY A 656 -11.33 3.92 4.41
C GLY A 656 -11.52 5.23 3.65
N THR A 657 -10.83 6.27 4.09
CA THR A 657 -10.83 7.56 3.38
C THR A 657 -9.94 7.48 2.14
N GLY A 658 -10.29 8.22 1.08
CA GLY A 658 -9.35 8.48 -0.01
C GLY A 658 -8.10 9.21 0.50
N GLY A 659 -7.01 9.13 -0.26
CA GLY A 659 -5.79 9.87 0.01
C GLY A 659 -5.94 11.36 -0.25
N LYS A 660 -4.87 12.11 0.01
CA LYS A 660 -4.87 13.56 -0.24
C LYS A 660 -4.71 13.84 -1.74
N PRO A 661 -5.63 14.59 -2.38
CA PRO A 661 -5.50 14.96 -3.79
C PRO A 661 -4.35 15.95 -3.98
N CYS A 662 -3.86 16.07 -5.21
CA CYS A 662 -2.90 17.12 -5.54
C CYS A 662 -3.58 18.49 -5.43
N CYS A 663 -2.85 19.51 -4.98
CA CYS A 663 -3.41 20.86 -4.78
C CYS A 663 -4.02 21.46 -6.06
N TRP A 664 -3.67 20.94 -7.25
CA TRP A 664 -4.15 21.38 -8.55
C TRP A 664 -5.52 20.80 -8.96
N ALA A 665 -5.94 19.64 -8.41
CA ALA A 665 -7.15 18.93 -8.87
C ALA A 665 -8.47 19.43 -8.26
N ALA A 666 -8.46 20.54 -7.51
CA ALA A 666 -9.65 21.11 -6.87
C ALA A 666 -10.59 21.86 -7.84
N ALA A 667 -10.71 21.40 -9.09
CA ALA A 667 -11.46 22.04 -10.15
C ALA A 667 -12.48 21.08 -10.81
N GLU A 668 -13.35 20.45 -10.01
CA GLU A 668 -14.67 20.02 -10.50
C GLU A 668 -15.77 20.39 -9.48
N PRO A 669 -16.91 20.95 -9.93
CA PRO A 669 -17.95 21.42 -9.03
C PRO A 669 -18.76 20.23 -8.50
N ALA A 670 -18.71 20.00 -7.18
CA ALA A 670 -19.65 19.10 -6.52
C ALA A 670 -21.08 19.65 -6.66
N VAL A 671 -21.96 18.88 -7.28
CA VAL A 671 -23.41 19.16 -7.32
C VAL A 671 -23.96 19.01 -5.90
N PRO A 672 -24.66 20.02 -5.33
CA PRO A 672 -25.13 19.94 -3.96
C PRO A 672 -26.22 18.87 -3.81
N ALA A 673 -26.10 18.05 -2.77
CA ALA A 673 -27.07 17.03 -2.42
C ALA A 673 -28.39 17.68 -1.97
N GLU A 674 -29.44 17.57 -2.80
CA GLU A 674 -30.80 17.86 -2.36
C GLU A 674 -31.32 16.73 -1.45
N SER A 675 -31.67 17.13 -0.23
CA SER A 675 -32.59 16.55 0.75
C SER A 675 -33.32 15.24 0.36
N ALA A 676 -32.70 14.09 0.57
CA ALA A 676 -33.39 12.80 0.57
C ALA A 676 -33.94 12.49 1.97
N LEU A 677 -35.27 12.38 2.07
CA LEU A 677 -36.03 11.97 3.26
C LEU A 677 -35.64 10.56 3.76
N PRO A 678 -35.86 10.22 5.06
CA PRO A 678 -35.35 9.00 5.65
C PRO A 678 -36.22 7.78 5.29
N VAL A 679 -35.60 6.73 4.75
CA VAL A 679 -36.16 5.38 4.64
C VAL A 679 -35.34 4.46 5.56
N PRO A 680 -35.96 3.56 6.37
CA PRO A 680 -35.24 2.68 7.26
C PRO A 680 -34.92 1.36 6.55
N GLU A 681 -33.68 1.18 6.08
CA GLU A 681 -33.15 -0.13 5.67
C GLU A 681 -31.62 -0.17 5.74
N ALA A 682 -31.07 -1.37 5.94
CA ALA A 682 -29.73 -1.69 6.44
C ALA A 682 -28.58 -0.84 5.83
N LYS A 683 -27.80 -0.18 6.70
CA LYS A 683 -26.56 0.54 6.34
C LYS A 683 -25.47 -0.45 5.92
N ALA A 684 -25.38 -0.74 4.62
CA ALA A 684 -24.12 -1.16 4.01
C ALA A 684 -23.16 0.05 3.99
N GLY A 685 -21.97 -0.12 4.55
CA GLY A 685 -20.96 0.93 4.73
C GLY A 685 -20.48 1.50 3.39
N ARG A 686 -20.86 2.74 3.08
CA ARG A 686 -20.34 3.49 1.93
C ARG A 686 -18.96 4.07 2.24
N ALA A 687 -18.06 4.04 1.26
CA ALA A 687 -16.85 4.85 1.25
C ALA A 687 -17.22 6.35 1.21
N ALA A 688 -16.51 7.18 1.98
CA ALA A 688 -16.75 8.62 1.99
C ALA A 688 -16.23 9.27 0.68
N PRO A 689 -16.95 10.24 0.10
CA PRO A 689 -16.48 10.95 -1.08
C PRO A 689 -15.22 11.77 -0.77
N VAL A 690 -14.41 12.00 -1.81
CA VAL A 690 -13.14 12.73 -1.79
C VAL A 690 -13.32 14.09 -1.12
N GLY A 691 -12.71 14.27 0.05
CA GLY A 691 -12.69 15.55 0.74
C GLY A 691 -11.80 16.52 -0.01
N SER A 692 -12.38 17.59 -0.55
CA SER A 692 -11.64 18.76 -1.00
C SER A 692 -10.98 19.42 0.21
N CYS A 693 -9.69 19.74 0.10
CA CYS A 693 -8.99 20.53 1.11
C CYS A 693 -9.63 21.92 1.19
N GLN A 694 -10.54 22.11 2.15
CA GLN A 694 -10.69 23.42 2.77
C GLN A 694 -9.54 23.60 3.76
N ALA A 695 -8.77 24.66 3.58
CA ALA A 695 -8.07 25.27 4.69
C ALA A 695 -9.14 25.68 5.70
N THR A 696 -9.40 24.82 6.70
CA THR A 696 -10.07 25.24 7.92
C THR A 696 -9.11 26.18 8.61
N ALA A 697 -9.24 27.48 8.31
CA ALA A 697 -8.91 28.50 9.29
C ALA A 697 -9.52 28.04 10.61
N ALA A 698 -8.70 28.00 11.67
CA ALA A 698 -9.11 27.63 13.01
C ALA A 698 -10.52 28.17 13.31
N ALA A 699 -11.51 27.28 13.28
CA ALA A 699 -12.71 27.52 14.05
C ALA A 699 -12.23 27.41 15.49
N GLU A 700 -12.16 28.55 16.18
CA GLU A 700 -12.12 28.57 17.63
C GLU A 700 -13.22 27.62 18.10
N ALA A 701 -12.82 26.48 18.66
CA ALA A 701 -13.70 25.69 19.48
C ALA A 701 -14.18 26.63 20.59
N PRO A 702 -15.50 26.80 20.81
CA PRO A 702 -15.94 27.46 22.02
C PRO A 702 -15.33 26.66 23.18
N VAL A 703 -14.52 27.35 23.99
CA VAL A 703 -14.03 26.84 25.26
C VAL A 703 -15.26 26.41 26.06
N ALA A 704 -15.51 25.10 26.12
CA ALA A 704 -16.43 24.52 27.07
C ALA A 704 -15.82 24.73 28.45
N ARG A 705 -16.09 25.90 29.04
CA ARG A 705 -15.88 26.17 30.45
C ARG A 705 -16.74 25.15 31.20
N ALA A 706 -16.09 24.19 31.84
CA ALA A 706 -16.72 23.22 32.72
C ALA A 706 -17.59 23.96 33.74
N THR A 707 -18.91 23.90 33.57
CA THR A 707 -19.86 24.27 34.61
C THR A 707 -19.85 23.17 35.65
N THR A 708 -19.09 23.38 36.72
CA THR A 708 -19.27 22.65 37.97
C THR A 708 -20.61 23.06 38.57
N SER A 709 -21.64 22.22 38.42
CA SER A 709 -22.79 22.23 39.32
C SER A 709 -23.19 20.80 39.66
N ALA A 710 -22.51 20.24 40.66
CA ALA A 710 -23.09 19.19 41.47
C ALA A 710 -24.16 19.85 42.38
N ALA A 711 -25.42 19.47 42.21
CA ALA A 711 -26.44 19.68 43.23
C ALA A 711 -26.59 18.36 44.01
N PRO A 712 -26.52 18.40 45.36
CA PRO A 712 -26.69 17.23 46.21
C PRO A 712 -28.17 16.88 46.39
N THR A 713 -28.44 15.58 46.47
CA THR A 713 -29.68 14.99 46.98
C THR A 713 -29.94 15.45 48.42
N ALA A 714 -31.09 16.08 48.65
CA ALA A 714 -31.63 16.29 50.00
C ALA A 714 -33.12 15.93 50.03
N ALA A 715 -33.45 15.04 50.96
CA ALA A 715 -34.76 14.49 51.23
C ALA A 715 -35.80 15.57 51.56
N GLY A 716 -37.03 15.39 51.05
CA GLY A 716 -38.16 16.22 51.42
C GLY A 716 -38.69 15.93 52.82
N PRO A 717 -39.39 16.89 53.45
CA PRO A 717 -40.38 16.60 54.47
C PRO A 717 -41.81 16.80 53.96
N VAL A 718 -42.68 16.03 54.60
CA VAL A 718 -44.12 15.85 54.40
C VAL A 718 -44.91 17.14 54.67
N GLY A 719 -45.94 17.41 53.86
CA GLY A 719 -46.99 18.40 54.13
C GLY A 719 -48.26 18.10 53.31
N PRO A 720 -49.46 18.03 53.92
CA PRO A 720 -50.58 17.29 53.35
C PRO A 720 -51.57 18.13 52.52
N ALA A 721 -52.23 17.41 51.61
CA ALA A 721 -53.64 17.48 51.22
C ALA A 721 -54.29 18.85 50.94
N ALA A 722 -54.62 19.08 49.67
CA ALA A 722 -55.92 19.57 49.26
C ALA A 722 -56.24 19.10 47.83
N THR A 723 -57.21 18.22 47.71
CA THR A 723 -58.01 17.97 46.50
C THR A 723 -59.11 19.06 46.39
N PRO A 724 -60.00 19.01 45.39
CA PRO A 724 -59.78 19.44 44.01
C PRO A 724 -60.86 20.47 43.58
N ASP A 725 -60.72 21.04 42.39
CA ASP A 725 -61.77 21.09 41.36
C ASP A 725 -61.15 21.59 40.04
#